data_AF-A0A1J9RDD2-F1
#
_entry.id   AF-A0A1J9RDD2-F1
#
_cell.length_a   1.000
_cell.length_b   1.000
_cell.length_c   1.000
_cell.angle_alpha   90.00
_cell.angle_beta   90.00
_cell.angle_gamma   90.00
#
_symmetry.space_group_name_H-M   'P 1'
#
loop_
_entity.id
_entity.type
_entity.pdbx_description
1 polymer ?
#
loop_
_entity_poly.entity_id
_entity_poly.type
_entity_poly.pdbx_seq_one_letter_code
_entity_poly.pdbx_strand_id
1 'polypeptide(L)'
;MTSPDNVAPVKPPPSFSPGAALNVSKVRYPEKIQATQSLISSLSESVLTDSPLERRSSLSSGRSSRTASPNGRLSYSASASASHLSRSSTLSPLGFQIDTTDDIRSLIIRAFSPVIGVYASPDTDALVQRKGFKNGFHELIRPFGETIAGKIVIRDSSGSSRTWEDFGVRFIDLDTKKQNTETSKTEPVPSLLQIEQVLDKHIHSIDDPLASWTQGGDGGHDRSPLASPVYKLFLRRLLSPAYTSPHETFMHPVACVIVISSHTPTPLESLRQLYAHTIQGDKRPPQWMYPEYLRYYVLVHDEDKDDITKSTALFDQMKRHFGLHCHLLRLRSNQCVITDDDSTQFPSCEWLTPSEDLSELGEQETLIDVETECSYLFESDVTAIKAFIREMVAQSVIPHMENRVALWNEQVASRRRGLSGRFMSMSRRWAGFGANTRSSGGAYGSGSGTNYDSPQGFYKPDAPEAILRKLADFAFMLRDWKLASSTYELVKGDYGHDKAWRYQAGAHEMCAVSTLLNPVASAARTKLESIDHLLDTASYSYLTRCSDAQNALRTLVLGVELLKSRGGPASDAAAKWAIRILNMGLVGDNGRILVSERVSACYASKTGSGGAKWGMRRRKAAMWALLAADSWLKQGKPNLAYICLEESDRLYGDVLDEGKGPLPEMQQFIDNLRNAIHMEYFGSRGFGNDATISSPIEFDAEETREKLDDRIHRKSLIGGVNPLEATPVTVTRLKSDDEGHPNDDFE
;
A
#
# COMPACT_ATOMS: atom_id res chain seq x y z
N MET A 1 -37.94 29.05 -54.57
CA MET A 1 -36.99 28.54 -55.57
C MET A 1 -35.64 29.07 -55.13
N THR A 2 -34.66 28.32 -54.62
CA THR A 2 -34.11 27.00 -54.99
C THR A 2 -33.31 26.43 -53.81
N SER A 3 -33.25 25.10 -53.69
CA SER A 3 -32.24 24.29 -52.97
C SER A 3 -31.53 23.40 -54.03
N PRO A 4 -30.44 22.63 -53.78
CA PRO A 4 -29.52 22.52 -52.62
C PRO A 4 -28.01 22.39 -53.05
N ASP A 5 -27.16 21.95 -52.11
CA ASP A 5 -25.85 21.26 -52.28
C ASP A 5 -24.53 22.06 -52.37
N ASN A 6 -23.83 22.16 -51.24
CA ASN A 6 -22.40 21.80 -51.11
C ASN A 6 -21.99 21.80 -49.62
N VAL A 7 -22.06 20.64 -48.97
CA VAL A 7 -21.44 20.40 -47.66
C VAL A 7 -20.11 19.69 -47.90
N ALA A 8 -19.00 20.37 -47.60
CA ALA A 8 -17.68 19.74 -47.53
C ALA A 8 -17.62 18.82 -46.28
N PRO A 9 -16.99 17.64 -46.36
CA PRO A 9 -16.91 16.72 -45.22
C PRO A 9 -16.02 17.29 -44.12
N VAL A 10 -16.55 17.34 -42.90
CA VAL A 10 -15.81 17.70 -41.69
C VAL A 10 -14.73 16.64 -41.46
N LYS A 11 -13.46 17.06 -41.52
CA LYS A 11 -12.31 16.22 -41.13
C LYS A 11 -12.46 15.78 -39.66
N PRO A 12 -12.19 14.50 -39.33
CA PRO A 12 -12.09 14.08 -37.94
C PRO A 12 -10.90 14.79 -37.25
N PRO A 13 -10.99 15.05 -35.93
CA PRO A 13 -9.91 15.68 -35.19
C PRO A 13 -8.65 14.80 -35.18
N PRO A 14 -7.44 15.40 -35.11
CA PRO A 14 -6.19 14.66 -35.20
C PRO A 14 -6.08 13.63 -34.08
N SER A 15 -5.74 12.40 -34.46
CA SER A 15 -5.24 11.35 -33.58
C SER A 15 -3.97 11.86 -32.89
N PHE A 16 -4.05 12.16 -31.61
CA PHE A 16 -2.90 12.62 -30.83
C PHE A 16 -2.10 11.44 -30.28
N SER A 17 -0.79 11.58 -30.47
CA SER A 17 0.30 10.76 -29.95
C SER A 17 0.25 10.62 -28.42
N PRO A 18 0.83 9.55 -27.84
CA PRO A 18 1.01 9.43 -26.40
C PRO A 18 1.88 10.58 -25.89
N GLY A 19 1.62 11.01 -24.64
CA GLY A 19 2.25 12.15 -24.00
C GLY A 19 3.78 12.19 -24.14
N ALA A 20 4.31 13.41 -24.17
CA ALA A 20 5.75 13.65 -24.21
C ALA A 20 6.46 12.85 -23.11
N ALA A 21 7.41 12.01 -23.54
CA ALA A 21 8.35 11.37 -22.63
C ALA A 21 9.07 12.43 -21.80
N LEU A 22 9.31 12.14 -20.52
CA LEU A 22 10.19 12.92 -19.66
C LEU A 22 11.59 12.95 -20.30
N ASN A 23 11.96 14.06 -20.93
CA ASN A 23 13.32 14.28 -21.42
C ASN A 23 14.20 14.66 -20.22
N VAL A 24 14.90 13.68 -19.65
CA VAL A 24 15.99 13.93 -18.71
C VAL A 24 17.23 14.31 -19.51
N SER A 25 17.75 15.52 -19.28
CA SER A 25 19.01 15.99 -19.86
C SER A 25 20.18 15.14 -19.35
N LYS A 26 20.87 14.43 -20.25
CA LYS A 26 22.13 13.73 -19.95
C LYS A 26 23.21 14.74 -19.58
N VAL A 27 23.70 14.68 -18.34
CA VAL A 27 24.95 15.34 -17.95
C VAL A 27 26.11 14.60 -18.61
N ARG A 28 26.97 15.34 -19.29
CA ARG A 28 28.06 14.86 -20.14
C ARG A 28 29.33 14.68 -19.29
N TYR A 29 29.76 13.44 -19.09
CA TYR A 29 31.11 13.11 -18.58
C TYR A 29 31.96 12.48 -19.71
N PRO A 30 33.30 12.67 -19.69
CA PRO A 30 34.15 12.43 -20.84
C PRO A 30 34.44 10.95 -21.10
N GLU A 31 34.45 10.59 -22.38
CA GLU A 31 34.72 9.26 -22.92
C GLU A 31 36.13 8.74 -22.61
N LYS A 32 36.19 7.50 -22.11
CA LYS A 32 37.12 6.46 -22.60
C LYS A 32 36.71 5.11 -22.02
N ILE A 33 36.23 4.20 -22.87
CA ILE A 33 36.55 2.77 -22.93
C ILE A 33 35.83 2.18 -24.15
N GLN A 34 36.52 1.28 -24.85
CA GLN A 34 36.26 0.76 -26.19
C GLN A 34 34.89 0.08 -26.37
N ALA A 35 34.29 0.39 -27.52
CA ALA A 35 33.07 -0.21 -28.04
C ALA A 35 33.22 -1.70 -28.37
N THR A 36 32.24 -2.50 -27.97
CA THR A 36 31.81 -3.70 -28.70
C THR A 36 30.41 -3.46 -29.27
N GLN A 37 30.25 -3.78 -30.55
CA GLN A 37 29.11 -3.41 -31.37
C GLN A 37 27.83 -4.18 -31.05
N SER A 38 26.74 -3.51 -31.39
CA SER A 38 25.32 -3.86 -31.37
C SER A 38 24.91 -5.23 -31.91
N LEU A 39 23.93 -5.86 -31.24
CA LEU A 39 22.97 -6.77 -31.86
C LEU A 39 21.55 -6.34 -31.47
N ILE A 40 20.63 -6.44 -32.43
CA ILE A 40 19.17 -6.22 -32.37
C ILE A 40 18.73 -4.82 -32.84
N SER A 41 18.61 -4.71 -34.16
CA SER A 41 17.56 -3.94 -34.83
C SER A 41 16.52 -4.94 -35.38
N SER A 42 15.24 -4.53 -35.40
CA SER A 42 14.02 -5.32 -35.72
C SER A 42 13.67 -6.33 -34.63
N LEU A 43 12.50 -6.28 -33.99
CA LEU A 43 11.22 -6.58 -34.60
C LEU A 43 10.07 -5.79 -33.94
N SER A 44 9.35 -5.04 -34.76
CA SER A 44 8.02 -4.49 -34.48
C SER A 44 6.93 -5.46 -34.95
N GLU A 45 5.85 -5.52 -34.17
CA GLU A 45 4.45 -5.63 -34.59
C GLU A 45 4.03 -6.70 -35.63
N SER A 46 3.20 -7.66 -35.20
CA SER A 46 2.13 -8.18 -36.05
C SER A 46 0.86 -8.50 -35.24
N VAL A 47 -0.18 -7.74 -35.53
CA VAL A 47 -1.57 -7.97 -35.16
C VAL A 47 -2.15 -8.99 -36.14
N LEU A 48 -2.81 -10.04 -35.65
CA LEU A 48 -3.80 -10.78 -36.44
C LEU A 48 -5.01 -11.14 -35.59
N THR A 49 -6.14 -10.62 -36.05
CA THR A 49 -7.53 -10.96 -35.73
C THR A 49 -7.87 -12.35 -36.24
N ASP A 50 -8.60 -13.16 -35.47
CA ASP A 50 -9.68 -13.97 -36.06
C ASP A 50 -10.72 -14.47 -35.04
N SER A 51 -11.95 -14.52 -35.50
CA SER A 51 -13.18 -15.12 -34.95
C SER A 51 -14.04 -15.46 -36.19
N PRO A 52 -15.03 -16.38 -36.20
CA PRO A 52 -15.74 -17.01 -35.08
C PRO A 52 -16.07 -18.52 -35.30
N LEU A 53 -16.83 -19.17 -34.40
CA LEU A 53 -18.08 -19.89 -34.72
C LEU A 53 -18.68 -20.65 -33.52
N GLU A 54 -20.01 -20.70 -33.52
CA GLU A 54 -20.95 -21.19 -32.51
C GLU A 54 -21.06 -22.72 -32.39
N ARG A 55 -21.54 -23.22 -31.23
CA ARG A 55 -22.80 -24.02 -31.10
C ARG A 55 -23.16 -24.36 -29.64
N ARG A 56 -24.40 -23.99 -29.28
CA ARG A 56 -25.48 -24.68 -28.50
C ARG A 56 -25.14 -26.01 -27.78
N SER A 57 -25.75 -26.48 -26.69
CA SER A 57 -26.78 -26.06 -25.72
C SER A 57 -27.00 -27.27 -24.79
N SER A 58 -27.28 -27.10 -23.50
CA SER A 58 -28.25 -27.97 -22.78
C SER A 58 -28.57 -27.43 -21.39
N LEU A 59 -29.85 -27.63 -21.04
CA LEU A 59 -30.56 -27.21 -19.85
C LEU A 59 -30.27 -28.14 -18.67
N SER A 60 -30.34 -27.62 -17.45
CA SER A 60 -30.95 -28.35 -16.32
C SER A 60 -31.28 -27.38 -15.18
N SER A 61 -32.54 -27.44 -14.78
CA SER A 61 -33.25 -26.69 -13.74
C SER A 61 -33.18 -27.39 -12.39
N GLY A 62 -33.19 -26.64 -11.26
CA GLY A 62 -33.46 -27.22 -9.94
C GLY A 62 -33.50 -26.23 -8.76
N ARG A 63 -34.73 -25.79 -8.43
CA ARG A 63 -35.32 -25.33 -7.13
C ARG A 63 -34.41 -25.31 -5.89
N SER A 64 -34.29 -24.22 -5.11
CA SER A 64 -35.23 -23.54 -4.17
C SER A 64 -35.32 -24.15 -2.75
N SER A 65 -35.08 -23.30 -1.73
CA SER A 65 -35.57 -23.26 -0.30
C SER A 65 -34.41 -22.95 0.68
N ARG A 66 -34.36 -21.84 1.46
CA ARG A 66 -35.15 -21.42 2.67
C ARG A 66 -35.11 -22.52 3.75
N THR A 67 -34.72 -22.36 5.03
CA THR A 67 -35.01 -21.33 6.05
C THR A 67 -34.22 -21.57 7.36
N ALA A 68 -34.05 -20.50 8.16
CA ALA A 68 -34.20 -20.37 9.63
C ALA A 68 -33.16 -20.92 10.65
N SER A 69 -32.63 -20.00 11.46
CA SER A 69 -32.24 -20.18 12.88
C SER A 69 -33.49 -20.29 13.79
N PRO A 70 -33.39 -20.64 15.10
CA PRO A 70 -33.09 -19.61 16.13
C PRO A 70 -32.43 -20.08 17.46
N ASN A 71 -31.89 -19.08 18.21
CA ASN A 71 -31.72 -18.94 19.68
C ASN A 71 -30.91 -20.00 20.47
N GLY A 72 -30.10 -19.70 21.49
CA GLY A 72 -29.89 -18.52 22.34
C GLY A 72 -29.84 -18.97 23.81
N ARG A 73 -28.77 -18.66 24.56
CA ARG A 73 -28.79 -18.52 26.05
C ARG A 73 -27.49 -17.93 26.60
N LEU A 74 -27.66 -17.00 27.53
CA LEU A 74 -26.69 -16.29 28.36
C LEU A 74 -26.43 -17.06 29.66
N SER A 75 -25.22 -16.92 30.24
CA SER A 75 -24.96 -16.99 31.69
C SER A 75 -23.66 -16.26 32.06
N TYR A 76 -23.68 -15.63 33.24
CA TYR A 76 -22.76 -14.62 33.78
C TYR A 76 -21.65 -15.20 34.70
N SER A 77 -20.47 -14.56 34.65
CA SER A 77 -19.46 -14.26 35.70
C SER A 77 -18.88 -15.34 36.66
N ALA A 78 -17.54 -15.49 36.69
CA ALA A 78 -16.64 -14.97 37.74
C ALA A 78 -15.16 -15.39 37.52
N SER A 79 -14.26 -14.59 38.10
CA SER A 79 -12.79 -14.49 38.05
C SER A 79 -11.94 -15.75 38.39
N ALA A 80 -10.80 -15.92 37.69
CA ALA A 80 -9.42 -15.86 38.21
C ALA A 80 -8.37 -16.61 37.33
N SER A 81 -7.23 -15.94 37.11
CA SER A 81 -5.86 -16.46 36.95
C SER A 81 -5.46 -17.40 35.79
N ALA A 82 -4.69 -16.80 34.87
CA ALA A 82 -3.54 -17.32 34.12
C ALA A 82 -3.41 -18.85 33.93
N SER A 83 -3.60 -19.30 32.69
CA SER A 83 -2.65 -20.19 32.01
C SER A 83 -2.90 -20.19 30.50
N HIS A 84 -1.79 -20.20 29.76
CA HIS A 84 -1.71 -20.32 28.31
C HIS A 84 -2.57 -21.47 27.78
N LEU A 85 -3.35 -21.20 26.73
CA LEU A 85 -3.76 -22.20 25.73
C LEU A 85 -4.16 -21.51 24.43
N SER A 86 -3.26 -21.60 23.46
CA SER A 86 -3.41 -21.18 22.07
C SER A 86 -4.16 -22.25 21.26
N ARG A 87 -5.15 -21.81 20.46
CA ARG A 87 -5.64 -22.32 19.15
C ARG A 87 -7.10 -21.86 18.98
N SER A 88 -7.56 -21.37 17.82
CA SER A 88 -7.39 -21.99 16.51
C SER A 88 -7.50 -20.94 15.39
N SER A 89 -6.41 -20.72 14.65
CA SER A 89 -6.42 -20.25 13.28
C SER A 89 -6.23 -21.47 12.38
N THR A 90 -7.16 -21.69 11.45
CA THR A 90 -7.08 -22.77 10.47
C THR A 90 -6.05 -22.42 9.40
N LEU A 91 -4.79 -22.76 9.65
CA LEU A 91 -3.73 -22.83 8.65
C LEU A 91 -3.92 -24.10 7.80
N SER A 92 -3.98 -23.91 6.48
CA SER A 92 -3.74 -24.98 5.50
C SER A 92 -2.22 -25.21 5.39
N PRO A 93 -1.74 -26.45 5.20
CA PRO A 93 -0.32 -26.73 5.09
C PRO A 93 0.13 -26.52 3.64
N LEU A 94 1.13 -25.65 3.45
CA LEU A 94 2.23 -25.71 2.46
C LEU A 94 2.98 -24.38 2.55
N GLY A 95 4.28 -24.46 2.88
CA GLY A 95 5.09 -23.35 3.39
C GLY A 95 5.53 -22.30 2.36
N PHE A 96 5.98 -21.17 2.91
CA PHE A 96 6.86 -20.15 2.32
C PHE A 96 6.35 -19.43 1.07
N GLN A 97 5.27 -18.63 1.20
CA GLN A 97 4.98 -17.55 0.23
C GLN A 97 4.10 -16.38 0.72
N ILE A 98 3.89 -16.18 2.03
CA ILE A 98 2.78 -15.32 2.52
C ILE A 98 3.23 -13.97 3.13
N ASP A 99 4.47 -13.80 3.58
CA ASP A 99 4.81 -12.63 4.41
C ASP A 99 4.98 -11.30 3.64
N THR A 100 5.39 -11.31 2.36
CA THR A 100 5.63 -10.05 1.60
C THR A 100 4.38 -9.39 1.04
N THR A 101 3.29 -10.15 0.85
CA THR A 101 2.04 -9.62 0.29
C THR A 101 1.18 -8.94 1.37
N ASP A 102 1.22 -9.47 2.60
CA ASP A 102 0.54 -8.86 3.73
C ASP A 102 1.20 -7.53 4.14
N ASP A 103 2.53 -7.44 4.01
CA ASP A 103 3.27 -6.21 4.27
C ASP A 103 2.94 -5.07 3.27
N ILE A 104 2.93 -5.33 1.96
CA ILE A 104 2.54 -4.30 0.96
C ILE A 104 1.08 -3.85 1.18
N ARG A 105 0.20 -4.78 1.53
CA ARG A 105 -1.20 -4.46 1.85
C ARG A 105 -1.29 -3.57 3.10
N SER A 106 -0.52 -3.89 4.15
CA SER A 106 -0.42 -3.06 5.36
C SER A 106 0.11 -1.67 5.05
N LEU A 107 1.17 -1.56 4.24
CA LEU A 107 1.74 -0.30 3.77
C LEU A 107 0.68 0.54 3.04
N ILE A 108 -0.09 -0.05 2.12
CA ILE A 108 -1.19 0.64 1.43
C ILE A 108 -2.24 1.14 2.43
N ILE A 109 -2.60 0.37 3.44
CA ILE A 109 -3.58 0.80 4.45
C ILE A 109 -3.03 1.97 5.27
N ARG A 110 -1.78 1.86 5.75
CA ARG A 110 -1.09 2.91 6.54
C ARG A 110 -0.86 4.18 5.72
N ALA A 111 -0.80 4.08 4.39
CA ALA A 111 -0.66 5.24 3.51
C ALA A 111 -1.82 6.24 3.60
N PHE A 112 -2.99 5.78 4.00
CA PHE A 112 -4.20 6.59 4.14
C PHE A 112 -4.55 6.80 5.62
N SER A 113 -3.55 6.83 6.50
CA SER A 113 -3.75 7.13 7.92
C SER A 113 -4.28 8.56 8.12
N PRO A 114 -5.12 8.81 9.15
CA PRO A 114 -5.64 10.14 9.43
C PRO A 114 -4.54 11.18 9.65
N VAL A 115 -4.74 12.38 9.11
CA VAL A 115 -3.82 13.51 9.29
C VAL A 115 -4.23 14.34 10.51
N ILE A 116 -3.24 14.69 11.33
CA ILE A 116 -3.39 15.55 12.50
C ILE A 116 -2.49 16.78 12.30
N GLY A 117 -3.09 17.96 12.29
CA GLY A 117 -2.34 19.21 12.26
C GLY A 117 -1.67 19.48 13.61
N VAL A 118 -0.47 20.05 13.59
CA VAL A 118 0.26 20.49 14.77
C VAL A 118 0.39 22.00 14.73
N TYR A 119 0.07 22.67 15.82
CA TYR A 119 0.31 24.09 15.99
C TYR A 119 0.88 24.37 17.38
N ALA A 120 2.19 24.51 17.44
CA ALA A 120 2.92 24.77 18.67
C ALA A 120 3.14 26.27 18.88
N SER A 121 3.19 26.68 20.16
CA SER A 121 3.61 28.02 20.53
C SER A 121 5.11 28.21 20.27
N PRO A 122 5.57 29.46 20.00
CA PRO A 122 7.00 29.72 19.79
C PRO A 122 7.90 29.24 20.94
N ASP A 123 7.42 29.34 22.19
CA ASP A 123 8.17 28.87 23.37
C ASP A 123 8.29 27.35 23.41
N THR A 124 7.28 26.63 22.94
CA THR A 124 7.31 25.17 22.80
C THR A 124 8.32 24.76 21.74
N ASP A 125 8.28 25.39 20.57
CA ASP A 125 9.24 25.11 19.50
C ASP A 125 10.67 25.42 19.95
N ALA A 126 10.89 26.53 20.67
CA ALA A 126 12.18 26.87 21.25
C ALA A 126 12.65 25.83 22.28
N LEU A 127 11.75 25.27 23.09
CA LEU A 127 12.09 24.18 24.01
C LEU A 127 12.58 22.95 23.24
N VAL A 128 11.89 22.56 22.17
CA VAL A 128 12.22 21.37 21.37
C VAL A 128 13.48 21.58 20.51
N GLN A 129 13.70 22.80 20.01
CA GLN A 129 14.93 23.17 19.30
C GLN A 129 16.18 23.03 20.17
N ARG A 130 16.08 23.34 21.48
CA ARG A 130 17.19 23.10 22.43
C ARG A 130 17.53 21.62 22.61
N LYS A 131 16.63 20.69 22.23
CA LYS A 131 16.88 19.24 22.23
C LYS A 131 17.51 18.74 20.92
N GLY A 132 17.67 19.60 19.91
CA GLY A 132 18.30 19.25 18.63
C GLY A 132 17.36 19.19 17.42
N PHE A 133 16.04 19.39 17.60
CA PHE A 133 15.06 19.29 16.50
C PHE A 133 14.75 20.68 15.90
N LYS A 134 15.27 20.94 14.70
CA LYS A 134 15.25 22.27 14.06
C LYS A 134 13.82 22.77 13.76
N ASN A 135 12.96 21.87 13.32
CA ASN A 135 11.58 22.13 12.89
C ASN A 135 10.57 22.07 14.06
N GLY A 136 11.05 22.07 15.30
CA GLY A 136 10.22 22.25 16.49
C GLY A 136 9.40 21.03 16.88
N PHE A 137 8.25 21.25 17.54
CA PHE A 137 7.49 20.17 18.16
C PHE A 137 6.91 19.16 17.15
N HIS A 138 6.59 19.61 15.92
CA HIS A 138 6.10 18.74 14.85
C HIS A 138 7.12 17.64 14.48
N GLU A 139 8.39 18.01 14.33
CA GLU A 139 9.48 17.07 14.00
C GLU A 139 9.63 16.01 15.07
N LEU A 140 9.63 16.42 16.34
CA LEU A 140 9.79 15.53 17.50
C LEU A 140 8.72 14.43 17.54
N ILE A 141 7.46 14.75 17.25
CA ILE A 141 6.35 13.78 17.38
C ILE A 141 6.05 12.99 16.10
N ARG A 142 6.54 13.44 14.94
CA ARG A 142 6.17 12.90 13.62
C ARG A 142 6.37 11.38 13.51
N PRO A 143 7.53 10.79 13.87
CA PRO A 143 7.74 9.34 13.73
C PRO A 143 6.81 8.50 14.63
N PHE A 144 6.48 9.01 15.81
CA PHE A 144 5.68 8.30 16.80
C PHE A 144 4.19 8.18 16.42
N GLY A 145 3.75 8.93 15.40
CA GLY A 145 2.41 8.78 14.82
C GLY A 145 2.28 7.61 13.85
N GLU A 146 3.37 7.20 13.20
CA GLU A 146 3.32 6.27 12.05
C GLU A 146 2.86 4.85 12.42
N THR A 147 3.10 4.46 13.67
CA THR A 147 2.60 3.21 14.28
C THR A 147 2.28 3.48 15.74
N ILE A 148 0.99 3.47 16.09
CA ILE A 148 0.55 3.70 17.46
C ILE A 148 0.86 2.47 18.32
N ALA A 149 1.51 2.70 19.46
CA ALA A 149 1.89 1.62 20.38
C ALA A 149 0.66 0.85 20.87
N GLY A 150 0.63 -0.47 20.66
CA GLY A 150 -0.40 -1.37 21.17
C GLY A 150 -1.71 -1.37 20.37
N LYS A 151 -2.63 -2.24 20.79
CA LYS A 151 -3.90 -2.50 20.10
C LYS A 151 -4.85 -1.29 20.12
N ILE A 152 -5.44 -0.96 18.98
CA ILE A 152 -6.45 0.10 18.80
C ILE A 152 -7.78 -0.54 18.39
N VAL A 153 -8.85 -0.17 19.08
CA VAL A 153 -10.20 -0.67 18.79
C VAL A 153 -10.95 0.38 17.97
N ILE A 154 -11.50 -0.04 16.84
CA ILE A 154 -12.30 0.80 15.94
C ILE A 154 -13.66 0.15 15.73
N ARG A 155 -14.73 0.95 15.81
CA ARG A 155 -16.10 0.53 15.54
C ARG A 155 -16.48 0.84 14.11
N ASP A 156 -17.00 -0.17 13.43
CA ASP A 156 -17.57 0.03 12.09
C ASP A 156 -18.96 0.67 12.15
N SER A 157 -19.49 1.03 10.98
CA SER A 157 -20.82 1.64 10.85
C SER A 157 -21.99 0.74 11.25
N SER A 158 -21.76 -0.56 11.45
CA SER A 158 -22.73 -1.50 12.00
C SER A 158 -22.63 -1.67 13.52
N GLY A 159 -21.71 -0.95 14.17
CA GLY A 159 -21.45 -1.02 15.61
C GLY A 159 -20.52 -2.17 16.02
N SER A 160 -19.97 -2.93 15.06
CA SER A 160 -19.04 -4.02 15.35
C SER A 160 -17.64 -3.45 15.62
N SER A 161 -17.07 -3.81 16.77
CA SER A 161 -15.72 -3.39 17.16
C SER A 161 -14.66 -4.36 16.61
N ARG A 162 -13.59 -3.83 16.03
CA ARG A 162 -12.42 -4.59 15.56
C ARG A 162 -11.15 -4.01 16.14
N THR A 163 -10.18 -4.88 16.41
CA THR A 163 -8.90 -4.50 16.99
C THR A 163 -7.81 -4.55 15.93
N TRP A 164 -6.97 -3.52 15.89
CA TRP A 164 -5.87 -3.35 14.95
C TRP A 164 -4.56 -3.08 15.69
N GLU A 165 -3.45 -3.62 15.19
CA GLU A 165 -2.11 -3.48 15.78
C GLU A 165 -1.22 -2.52 14.98
N ASP A 166 -1.60 -2.21 13.74
CA ASP A 166 -0.85 -1.45 12.74
C ASP A 166 -1.52 -0.08 12.42
N PHE A 167 -2.31 0.46 13.35
CA PHE A 167 -2.96 1.76 13.16
C PHE A 167 -1.96 2.90 13.35
N GLY A 168 -2.00 3.89 12.47
CA GLY A 168 -1.14 5.08 12.52
C GLY A 168 -1.92 6.36 12.27
N VAL A 169 -1.27 7.49 12.52
CA VAL A 169 -1.70 8.85 12.16
C VAL A 169 -0.50 9.62 11.59
N ARG A 170 -0.76 10.62 10.76
CA ARG A 170 0.29 11.45 10.17
C ARG A 170 0.23 12.85 10.75
N PHE A 171 1.34 13.32 11.32
CA PHE A 171 1.43 14.69 11.80
C PHE A 171 1.89 15.62 10.68
N ILE A 172 1.18 16.73 10.49
CA ILE A 172 1.59 17.81 9.59
C ILE A 172 1.72 19.11 10.36
N ASP A 173 2.68 19.95 10.00
CA ASP A 173 2.77 21.29 10.54
C ASP A 173 1.69 22.18 9.89
N LEU A 174 0.93 22.91 10.71
CA LEU A 174 -0.01 23.92 10.21
C LEU A 174 0.69 25.24 9.88
N ASP A 175 1.93 25.45 10.32
CA ASP A 175 2.78 26.59 9.96
C ASP A 175 3.54 26.38 8.64
N THR A 176 2.81 26.01 7.59
CA THR A 176 3.35 25.78 6.22
C THR A 176 4.02 27.00 5.56
N LYS A 177 3.99 28.18 6.19
CA LYS A 177 4.70 29.37 5.69
C LYS A 177 6.22 29.23 5.85
N LYS A 178 6.73 28.42 6.79
CA LYS A 178 8.18 28.16 6.94
C LYS A 178 8.79 27.46 5.72
N GLN A 179 8.06 26.50 5.11
CA GLN A 179 8.57 25.70 3.99
C GLN A 179 8.55 26.44 2.63
N ASN A 180 7.61 27.38 2.42
CA ASN A 180 7.49 28.10 1.14
C ASN A 180 8.49 29.26 0.99
N THR A 181 9.12 29.73 2.07
CA THR A 181 10.10 30.83 2.02
C THR A 181 11.51 30.41 1.58
N GLU A 182 11.86 29.12 1.65
CA GLU A 182 13.19 28.65 1.22
C GLU A 182 13.22 28.09 -0.21
N THR A 183 12.07 27.75 -0.80
CA THR A 183 11.97 27.13 -2.14
C THR A 183 11.60 28.10 -3.27
N SER A 184 11.44 29.40 -3.00
CA SER A 184 11.10 30.36 -4.04
C SER A 184 12.33 30.79 -4.87
N LYS A 185 12.63 30.06 -5.95
CA LYS A 185 13.27 30.58 -7.19
C LYS A 185 13.39 29.61 -8.38
N THR A 186 13.00 28.33 -8.25
CA THR A 186 13.13 27.35 -9.35
C THR A 186 11.75 26.81 -9.76
N GLU A 187 11.54 26.54 -11.05
CA GLU A 187 10.32 25.86 -11.50
C GLU A 187 10.13 24.54 -10.73
N PRO A 188 8.91 24.23 -10.25
CA PRO A 188 8.67 23.02 -9.46
C PRO A 188 8.92 21.79 -10.34
N VAL A 189 9.98 21.05 -10.00
CA VAL A 189 10.29 19.75 -10.61
C VAL A 189 9.05 18.85 -10.48
N PRO A 190 8.57 18.21 -11.56
CA PRO A 190 7.42 17.31 -11.48
C PRO A 190 7.62 16.23 -10.41
N SER A 191 6.61 15.97 -9.57
CA SER A 191 6.73 15.03 -8.45
C SER A 191 7.16 13.63 -8.88
N LEU A 192 6.73 13.15 -10.06
CA LEU A 192 7.18 11.86 -10.61
C LEU A 192 8.70 11.84 -10.89
N LEU A 193 9.27 12.96 -11.33
CA LEU A 193 10.71 13.09 -11.54
C LEU A 193 11.46 13.14 -10.21
N GLN A 194 10.89 13.78 -9.17
CA GLN A 194 11.46 13.74 -7.83
C GLN A 194 11.47 12.32 -7.25
N ILE A 195 10.40 11.55 -7.44
CA ILE A 195 10.36 10.13 -7.02
C ILE A 195 11.49 9.35 -7.71
N GLU A 196 11.71 9.59 -9.01
CA GLU A 196 12.79 8.94 -9.75
C GLU A 196 14.17 9.33 -9.23
N GLN A 197 14.38 10.60 -8.89
CA GLN A 197 15.63 11.10 -8.28
C GLN A 197 15.88 10.49 -6.90
N VAL A 198 14.84 10.35 -6.08
CA VAL A 198 14.92 9.66 -4.78
C VAL A 198 15.35 8.21 -4.97
N LEU A 199 14.71 7.50 -5.91
CA LEU A 199 15.08 6.12 -6.21
C LEU A 199 16.53 6.03 -6.66
N ASP A 200 16.96 6.91 -7.55
CA ASP A 200 18.32 6.93 -8.06
C ASP A 200 19.34 7.08 -6.91
N LYS A 201 19.18 8.08 -6.04
CA LYS A 201 20.07 8.29 -4.89
C LYS A 201 20.12 7.08 -3.94
N HIS A 202 18.96 6.55 -3.54
CA HIS A 202 18.89 5.38 -2.65
C HIS A 202 19.45 4.11 -3.29
N ILE A 203 19.27 3.92 -4.60
CA ILE A 203 19.86 2.78 -5.33
C ILE A 203 21.39 2.93 -5.45
N HIS A 204 21.91 4.16 -5.54
CA HIS A 204 23.34 4.41 -5.50
C HIS A 204 23.94 4.14 -4.11
N SER A 205 23.25 4.49 -3.02
CA SER A 205 23.74 4.22 -1.66
C SER A 205 23.75 2.73 -1.29
N ILE A 206 22.90 1.89 -1.90
CA ILE A 206 22.88 0.44 -1.65
C ILE A 206 24.19 -0.25 -2.06
N ASP A 207 24.87 0.28 -3.08
CA ASP A 207 26.12 -0.30 -3.58
C ASP A 207 27.36 0.18 -2.81
N ASP A 208 27.21 1.09 -1.83
CA ASP A 208 28.31 1.56 -1.02
C ASP A 208 28.63 0.57 0.12
N PRO A 209 29.81 -0.09 0.12
CA PRO A 209 30.19 -1.02 1.17
C PRO A 209 30.24 -0.39 2.57
N LEU A 210 30.31 0.94 2.69
CA LEU A 210 30.30 1.67 3.96
C LEU A 210 28.88 1.79 4.56
N ALA A 211 27.83 1.83 3.74
CA ALA A 211 26.44 1.96 4.18
C ALA A 211 25.95 0.72 4.95
N SER A 212 26.56 -0.44 4.72
CA SER A 212 26.28 -1.68 5.46
C SER A 212 26.66 -1.60 6.95
N TRP A 213 27.48 -0.62 7.36
CA TRP A 213 27.93 -0.46 8.75
C TRP A 213 27.03 0.46 9.58
N THR A 214 26.26 1.35 8.94
CA THR A 214 25.41 2.34 9.63
C THR A 214 23.96 1.85 9.83
N GLN A 215 23.49 0.86 9.08
CA GLN A 215 22.21 0.16 9.33
C GLN A 215 22.41 -1.07 10.24
N GLY A 216 23.18 -0.92 11.31
CA GLY A 216 23.35 -1.94 12.34
C GLY A 216 22.15 -1.99 13.27
N GLY A 217 21.13 -2.78 12.92
CA GLY A 217 19.92 -2.88 13.75
C GLY A 217 18.86 -3.90 13.34
N ASP A 218 19.20 -4.99 12.64
CA ASP A 218 18.40 -6.22 12.72
C ASP A 218 19.26 -7.45 12.36
N GLY A 219 19.74 -8.12 13.40
CA GLY A 219 20.47 -9.39 13.28
C GLY A 219 19.50 -10.52 13.00
N GLY A 220 19.14 -10.69 11.72
CA GLY A 220 18.33 -11.79 11.22
C GLY A 220 18.62 -12.04 9.76
N HIS A 221 19.47 -13.03 9.47
CA HIS A 221 19.80 -13.49 8.12
C HIS A 221 18.61 -14.24 7.49
N ASP A 222 17.48 -13.58 7.27
CA ASP A 222 16.41 -14.07 6.40
C ASP A 222 16.51 -13.35 5.06
N ARG A 223 17.14 -14.01 4.09
CA ARG A 223 17.18 -13.56 2.69
C ARG A 223 15.75 -13.58 2.13
N SER A 224 15.02 -12.48 2.31
CA SER A 224 13.72 -12.27 1.65
C SER A 224 13.93 -12.25 0.13
N PRO A 225 13.25 -13.11 -0.65
CA PRO A 225 13.29 -13.02 -2.10
C PRO A 225 12.48 -11.79 -2.56
N LEU A 226 12.99 -11.09 -3.58
CA LEU A 226 12.51 -9.86 -4.25
C LEU A 226 13.22 -8.56 -3.83
N ALA A 227 13.33 -7.61 -4.77
CA ALA A 227 13.71 -6.19 -4.59
C ALA A 227 12.68 -5.40 -3.75
N SER A 228 12.23 -6.03 -2.67
CA SER A 228 11.21 -5.61 -1.72
C SER A 228 11.52 -4.24 -1.10
N PRO A 229 12.77 -3.90 -0.71
CA PRO A 229 13.04 -2.61 -0.08
C PRO A 229 12.89 -1.42 -1.04
N VAL A 230 13.48 -1.49 -2.23
CA VAL A 230 13.45 -0.40 -3.23
C VAL A 230 12.04 -0.19 -3.77
N TYR A 231 11.29 -1.27 -4.01
CA TYR A 231 9.89 -1.14 -4.41
C TYR A 231 9.00 -0.55 -3.30
N LYS A 232 9.22 -0.92 -2.03
CA LYS A 232 8.51 -0.31 -0.90
C LYS A 232 8.85 1.17 -0.77
N LEU A 233 10.09 1.57 -0.99
CA LEU A 233 10.49 2.97 -1.06
C LEU A 233 9.71 3.70 -2.16
N PHE A 234 9.73 3.18 -3.40
CA PHE A 234 8.92 3.71 -4.51
C PHE A 234 7.45 3.89 -4.12
N LEU A 235 6.85 2.85 -3.52
CA LEU A 235 5.45 2.86 -3.13
C LEU A 235 5.17 3.91 -2.03
N ARG A 236 6.03 4.03 -1.01
CA ARG A 236 5.90 5.06 0.04
C ARG A 236 5.97 6.46 -0.55
N ARG A 237 6.96 6.73 -1.42
CA ARG A 237 7.13 8.04 -2.05
C ARG A 237 5.97 8.40 -2.98
N LEU A 238 5.43 7.42 -3.71
CA LEU A 238 4.22 7.61 -4.52
C LEU A 238 2.98 7.92 -3.66
N LEU A 239 2.91 7.37 -2.45
CA LEU A 239 1.78 7.51 -1.51
C LEU A 239 1.99 8.58 -0.42
N SER A 240 3.04 9.39 -0.54
CA SER A 240 3.33 10.56 0.29
C SER A 240 3.10 11.85 -0.52
N PRO A 241 1.84 12.26 -0.73
CA PRO A 241 1.56 13.47 -1.50
C PRO A 241 2.12 14.71 -0.80
N ALA A 242 2.69 15.63 -1.57
CA ALA A 242 3.28 16.87 -1.05
C ALA A 242 2.25 17.96 -0.74
N TYR A 243 1.02 17.86 -1.25
CA TYR A 243 0.02 18.91 -1.15
C TYR A 243 -1.37 18.37 -0.84
N THR A 244 -2.14 19.21 -0.15
CA THR A 244 -3.58 18.97 0.08
C THR A 244 -4.36 19.26 -1.20
N SER A 245 -5.40 18.49 -1.46
CA SER A 245 -6.22 18.66 -2.66
C SER A 245 -7.70 18.76 -2.30
N PRO A 246 -8.54 19.42 -3.12
CA PRO A 246 -9.95 19.57 -2.82
C PRO A 246 -10.79 18.31 -3.11
N HIS A 247 -10.27 17.40 -3.94
CA HIS A 247 -11.01 16.26 -4.49
C HIS A 247 -10.99 14.98 -3.65
N GLU A 248 -10.05 14.90 -2.70
CA GLU A 248 -9.95 13.85 -1.69
C GLU A 248 -9.59 14.47 -0.34
N THR A 249 -9.97 13.82 0.75
CA THR A 249 -9.86 14.39 2.11
C THR A 249 -8.86 13.67 3.01
N PHE A 250 -8.05 12.75 2.47
CA PHE A 250 -7.04 12.01 3.25
C PHE A 250 -5.98 12.92 3.89
N MET A 251 -5.58 13.98 3.20
CA MET A 251 -4.63 14.97 3.72
C MET A 251 -5.29 16.14 4.46
N HIS A 252 -6.61 16.09 4.69
CA HIS A 252 -7.30 17.12 5.46
C HIS A 252 -7.19 16.77 6.96
N PRO A 253 -6.80 17.71 7.83
CA PRO A 253 -6.73 17.44 9.26
C PRO A 253 -8.06 16.93 9.83
N VAL A 254 -8.04 15.75 10.46
CA VAL A 254 -9.18 15.24 11.24
C VAL A 254 -9.17 15.80 12.66
N ALA A 255 -7.98 16.18 13.13
CA ALA A 255 -7.73 16.81 14.40
C ALA A 255 -6.58 17.81 14.28
N CYS A 256 -6.45 18.67 15.29
CA CYS A 256 -5.35 19.61 15.45
C CYS A 256 -4.88 19.58 16.90
N VAL A 257 -3.57 19.41 17.07
CA VAL A 257 -2.87 19.49 18.35
C VAL A 257 -2.39 20.93 18.53
N ILE A 258 -2.88 21.61 19.56
CA ILE A 258 -2.45 22.96 19.94
C ILE A 258 -1.57 22.84 21.17
N VAL A 259 -0.32 23.27 21.07
CA VAL A 259 0.70 23.00 22.09
C VAL A 259 1.22 24.29 22.69
N ILE A 260 1.30 24.31 24.02
CA ILE A 260 1.98 25.36 24.79
C ILE A 260 3.01 24.74 25.73
N SER A 261 3.97 25.55 26.15
CA SER A 261 4.98 25.16 27.14
C SER A 261 4.58 25.67 28.52
N SER A 262 5.13 25.04 29.56
CA SER A 262 5.11 25.55 30.93
C SER A 262 5.82 26.90 31.06
N HIS A 263 6.75 27.20 30.14
CA HIS A 263 7.41 28.49 29.98
C HIS A 263 6.56 29.58 29.33
N THR A 264 5.41 29.24 28.74
CA THR A 264 4.62 30.19 27.95
C THR A 264 4.02 31.28 28.86
N PRO A 265 4.24 32.58 28.56
CA PRO A 265 3.61 33.65 29.31
C PRO A 265 2.10 33.63 29.06
N THR A 266 1.31 33.89 30.11
CA THR A 266 -0.17 33.88 30.04
C THR A 266 -0.78 32.68 29.28
N PRO A 267 -0.53 31.42 29.72
CA PRO A 267 -0.82 30.20 28.95
C PRO A 267 -2.23 30.10 28.36
N LEU A 268 -3.26 30.45 29.13
CA LEU A 268 -4.66 30.34 28.70
C LEU A 268 -5.04 31.35 27.61
N GLU A 269 -4.43 32.53 27.64
CA GLU A 269 -4.64 33.53 26.60
C GLU A 269 -3.95 33.10 25.31
N SER A 270 -2.70 32.64 25.42
CA SER A 270 -1.94 32.07 24.30
C SER A 270 -2.71 30.93 23.64
N LEU A 271 -3.31 30.02 24.40
CA LEU A 271 -4.17 28.97 23.85
C LEU A 271 -5.40 29.50 23.10
N ARG A 272 -6.05 30.56 23.61
CA ARG A 272 -7.19 31.20 22.92
C ARG A 272 -6.74 31.88 21.62
N GLN A 273 -5.57 32.51 21.62
CA GLN A 273 -4.99 33.13 20.42
C GLN A 273 -4.64 32.08 19.37
N LEU A 274 -3.96 31.01 19.76
CA LEU A 274 -3.63 29.90 18.86
C LEU A 274 -4.91 29.28 18.27
N TYR A 275 -5.94 29.06 19.09
CA TYR A 275 -7.25 28.62 18.62
C TYR A 275 -7.85 29.59 17.59
N ALA A 276 -7.86 30.89 17.88
CA ALA A 276 -8.41 31.90 16.98
C ALA A 276 -7.68 31.94 15.63
N HIS A 277 -6.35 31.76 15.61
CA HIS A 277 -5.56 31.69 14.38
C HIS A 277 -5.96 30.53 13.47
N THR A 278 -6.36 29.39 14.05
CA THR A 278 -6.82 28.23 13.28
C THR A 278 -8.21 28.41 12.65
N ILE A 279 -8.99 29.40 13.08
CA ILE A 279 -10.35 29.65 12.59
C ILE A 279 -10.42 30.89 11.70
N GLN A 280 -9.87 32.00 12.18
CA GLN A 280 -10.02 33.33 11.58
C GLN A 280 -8.70 33.94 11.11
N GLY A 281 -7.57 33.41 11.56
CA GLY A 281 -6.26 33.95 11.24
C GLY A 281 -5.62 33.32 10.00
N ASP A 282 -4.32 33.56 9.90
CA ASP A 282 -3.45 33.11 8.82
C ASP A 282 -3.33 31.58 8.68
N LYS A 283 -3.73 30.83 9.72
CA LYS A 283 -3.68 29.36 9.77
C LYS A 283 -5.02 28.70 9.44
N ARG A 284 -5.99 29.48 8.95
CA ARG A 284 -7.29 28.92 8.55
C ARG A 284 -7.13 27.94 7.39
N PRO A 285 -7.89 26.83 7.37
CA PRO A 285 -7.88 25.92 6.24
C PRO A 285 -8.40 26.61 4.97
N PRO A 286 -8.02 26.11 3.77
CA PRO A 286 -8.56 26.60 2.51
C PRO A 286 -10.10 26.51 2.45
N GLN A 287 -10.73 27.35 1.62
CA GLN A 287 -12.22 27.45 1.54
C GLN A 287 -12.92 26.14 1.15
N TRP A 288 -12.22 25.24 0.45
CA TRP A 288 -12.69 23.93 0.04
C TRP A 288 -12.50 22.83 1.09
N MET A 289 -11.78 23.13 2.17
CA MET A 289 -11.56 22.22 3.28
C MET A 289 -12.58 22.50 4.38
N TYR A 290 -13.10 21.43 4.98
CA TYR A 290 -14.09 21.58 6.04
C TYR A 290 -13.45 22.20 7.30
N PRO A 291 -13.99 23.31 7.83
CA PRO A 291 -13.31 24.12 8.85
C PRO A 291 -13.34 23.53 10.26
N GLU A 292 -14.22 22.55 10.53
CA GLU A 292 -14.30 21.93 11.85
C GLU A 292 -13.58 20.58 11.89
N TYR A 293 -12.56 20.52 12.73
CA TYR A 293 -11.86 19.32 13.14
C TYR A 293 -11.72 19.32 14.67
N LEU A 294 -11.40 18.15 15.24
CA LEU A 294 -11.17 18.00 16.67
C LEU A 294 -9.97 18.86 17.10
N ARG A 295 -10.06 19.52 18.26
CA ARG A 295 -8.93 20.27 18.83
C ARG A 295 -8.49 19.60 20.11
N TYR A 296 -7.19 19.35 20.20
CA TYR A 296 -6.56 18.64 21.30
C TYR A 296 -5.45 19.50 21.87
N TYR A 297 -5.53 19.81 23.17
CA TYR A 297 -4.65 20.79 23.82
C TYR A 297 -3.55 20.11 24.62
N VAL A 298 -2.30 20.44 24.33
CA VAL A 298 -1.14 19.83 25.02
C VAL A 298 -0.39 20.90 25.78
N LEU A 299 -0.18 20.65 27.07
CA LEU A 299 0.75 21.42 27.90
C LEU A 299 2.04 20.62 28.03
N VAL A 300 3.15 21.16 27.52
CA VAL A 300 4.49 20.57 27.66
C VAL A 300 5.11 21.07 28.97
N HIS A 301 5.29 20.15 29.92
CA HIS A 301 5.99 20.40 31.17
C HIS A 301 7.50 20.14 30.99
N ASP A 302 8.31 21.15 31.31
CA ASP A 302 9.76 21.04 31.39
C ASP A 302 10.17 20.38 32.71
N GLU A 303 10.49 19.09 32.65
CA GLU A 303 10.84 18.28 33.82
C GLU A 303 12.14 18.75 34.50
N ASP A 304 13.05 19.41 33.77
CA ASP A 304 14.35 19.79 34.29
C ASP A 304 14.34 21.18 34.98
N LYS A 305 13.41 22.06 34.61
CA LYS A 305 13.44 23.49 35.03
C LYS A 305 12.18 23.99 35.71
N ASP A 306 11.05 23.31 35.55
CA ASP A 306 9.76 23.78 36.06
C ASP A 306 9.22 22.93 37.21
N ASP A 307 8.26 23.51 37.93
CA ASP A 307 7.56 22.85 39.04
C ASP A 307 6.31 22.12 38.53
N ILE A 308 6.31 20.80 38.68
CA ILE A 308 5.19 19.93 38.27
C ILE A 308 3.87 20.30 38.97
N THR A 309 3.91 20.80 40.20
CA THR A 309 2.68 21.16 40.94
C THR A 309 1.98 22.34 40.29
N LYS A 310 2.74 23.35 39.83
CA LYS A 310 2.21 24.51 39.08
C LYS A 310 1.66 24.08 37.73
N SER A 311 2.40 23.22 37.02
CA SER A 311 1.99 22.72 35.70
C SER A 311 0.72 21.87 35.80
N THR A 312 0.58 21.07 36.86
CA THR A 312 -0.64 20.29 37.14
C THR A 312 -1.83 21.19 37.45
N ALA A 313 -1.65 22.24 38.27
CA ALA A 313 -2.70 23.21 38.55
C ALA A 313 -3.15 23.97 37.29
N LEU A 314 -2.20 24.37 36.44
CA LEU A 314 -2.48 24.98 35.15
C LEU A 314 -3.23 24.03 34.21
N PHE A 315 -2.82 22.75 34.16
CA PHE A 315 -3.50 21.72 33.38
C PHE A 315 -4.95 21.50 33.84
N ASP A 316 -5.21 21.51 35.15
CA ASP A 316 -6.56 21.45 35.70
C ASP A 316 -7.40 22.67 35.30
N GLN A 317 -6.81 23.86 35.25
CA GLN A 317 -7.47 25.06 34.75
C GLN A 317 -7.77 24.95 33.24
N MET A 318 -6.84 24.39 32.47
CA MET A 318 -7.01 24.14 31.03
C MET A 318 -8.18 23.18 30.77
N LYS A 319 -8.28 22.08 31.52
CA LYS A 319 -9.41 21.13 31.48
C LYS A 319 -10.76 21.82 31.70
N ARG A 320 -10.84 22.73 32.67
CA ARG A 320 -12.07 23.48 32.98
C ARG A 320 -12.46 24.45 31.87
N HIS A 321 -11.51 24.98 31.11
CA HIS A 321 -11.77 25.98 30.07
C HIS A 321 -11.96 25.41 28.67
N PHE A 322 -11.22 24.35 28.32
CA PHE A 322 -11.17 23.80 26.96
C PHE A 322 -11.76 22.38 26.85
N GLY A 323 -12.16 21.78 27.98
CA GLY A 323 -12.76 20.45 28.03
C GLY A 323 -11.72 19.33 28.23
N LEU A 324 -12.14 18.09 27.95
CA LEU A 324 -11.38 16.88 28.27
C LEU A 324 -10.35 16.49 27.20
N HIS A 325 -10.35 17.13 26.03
CA HIS A 325 -9.41 16.84 24.95
C HIS A 325 -8.07 17.55 25.21
N CYS A 326 -7.37 17.10 26.24
CA CYS A 326 -6.12 17.70 26.64
C CYS A 326 -5.16 16.70 27.29
N HIS A 327 -3.86 16.98 27.21
CA HIS A 327 -2.82 16.16 27.81
C HIS A 327 -1.70 17.00 28.44
N LEU A 328 -1.12 16.50 29.53
CA LEU A 328 0.08 17.05 30.16
C LEU A 328 1.27 16.20 29.73
N LEU A 329 2.05 16.67 28.76
CA LEU A 329 3.21 15.98 28.23
C LEU A 329 4.45 16.42 29.02
N ARG A 330 5.08 15.50 29.74
CA ARG A 330 6.31 15.77 30.49
C ARG A 330 7.51 15.43 29.63
N LEU A 331 8.38 16.40 29.39
CA LEU A 331 9.60 16.24 28.62
C LEU A 331 10.78 16.83 29.37
N ARG A 332 11.93 16.17 29.27
CA ARG A 332 13.20 16.79 29.66
C ARG A 332 13.58 17.88 28.67
N SER A 333 14.25 18.94 29.12
CA SER A 333 14.72 20.03 28.27
C SER A 333 16.14 19.85 27.75
N ASN A 334 16.94 19.03 28.43
CA ASN A 334 18.30 18.77 28.00
C ASN A 334 18.32 17.94 26.70
N GLN A 335 19.35 18.18 25.89
CA GLN A 335 19.66 17.33 24.73
C GLN A 335 20.18 15.98 25.24
N CYS A 336 19.64 14.89 24.69
CA CYS A 336 20.09 13.55 25.01
C CYS A 336 21.28 13.19 24.12
N VAL A 337 22.34 12.66 24.74
CA VAL A 337 23.55 12.20 24.06
C VAL A 337 23.67 10.68 24.21
N ILE A 338 24.41 10.04 23.30
CA ILE A 338 24.61 8.58 23.29
C ILE A 338 25.24 8.04 24.60
N THR A 339 25.98 8.87 25.33
CA THR A 339 26.61 8.50 26.60
C THR A 339 25.65 8.51 27.78
N ASP A 340 24.42 9.00 27.62
CA ASP A 340 23.42 8.97 28.68
C ASP A 340 22.88 7.54 28.87
N ASP A 341 22.76 7.10 30.12
CA ASP A 341 22.36 5.73 30.49
C ASP A 341 20.97 5.31 29.95
N ASP A 342 20.05 6.27 29.76
CA ASP A 342 18.70 6.05 29.23
C ASP A 342 18.48 6.66 27.84
N SER A 343 19.56 6.79 27.06
CA SER A 343 19.49 7.25 25.68
C SER A 343 18.89 6.19 24.75
N THR A 344 18.02 6.65 23.85
CA THR A 344 17.40 5.82 22.81
C THR A 344 17.48 6.56 21.49
N GLN A 345 17.76 5.84 20.40
CA GLN A 345 17.86 6.46 19.07
C GLN A 345 16.50 7.02 18.65
N PHE A 346 16.50 8.23 18.10
CA PHE A 346 15.31 8.84 17.53
C PHE A 346 14.87 8.06 16.28
N PRO A 347 13.60 7.63 16.20
CA PRO A 347 13.14 6.85 15.05
C PRO A 347 13.13 7.68 13.76
N SER A 348 13.49 7.07 12.64
CA SER A 348 13.35 7.68 11.31
C SER A 348 11.88 7.74 10.88
N CYS A 349 11.54 8.75 10.06
CA CYS A 349 10.21 8.86 9.47
C CYS A 349 10.09 8.00 8.21
N GLU A 350 9.12 7.08 8.18
CA GLU A 350 8.80 6.27 7.01
C GLU A 350 8.11 7.12 5.91
N TRP A 351 7.22 8.04 6.32
CA TRP A 351 6.35 8.82 5.44
C TRP A 351 6.89 10.22 5.14
N LEU A 352 8.01 10.25 4.44
CA LEU A 352 8.57 11.46 3.82
C LEU A 352 8.00 11.67 2.42
N THR A 353 7.77 12.93 2.07
CA THR A 353 7.53 13.34 0.69
C THR A 353 8.83 13.21 -0.13
N PRO A 354 8.75 13.11 -1.47
CA PRO A 354 9.95 13.04 -2.30
C PRO A 354 10.89 14.24 -2.11
N SER A 355 10.34 15.43 -1.90
CA SER A 355 11.15 16.63 -1.66
C SER A 355 11.88 16.59 -0.31
N GLU A 356 11.19 16.16 0.75
CA GLU A 356 11.80 16.01 2.09
C GLU A 356 12.94 14.98 2.08
N ASP A 357 12.73 13.82 1.45
CA ASP A 357 13.76 12.77 1.35
C ASP A 357 15.00 13.24 0.57
N LEU A 358 14.82 13.99 -0.52
CA LEU A 358 15.94 14.60 -1.25
C LEU A 358 16.70 15.62 -0.41
N SER A 359 16.00 16.41 0.41
CA SER A 359 16.62 17.36 1.34
C SER A 359 17.43 16.62 2.41
N GLU A 360 16.89 15.58 3.03
CA GLU A 360 17.60 14.77 4.05
C GLU A 360 18.85 14.11 3.46
N LEU A 361 18.75 13.53 2.26
CA LEU A 361 19.91 12.94 1.57
C LEU A 361 20.97 13.99 1.20
N GLY A 362 20.54 15.19 0.78
CA GLY A 362 21.46 16.29 0.46
C GLY A 362 22.22 16.79 1.69
N GLU A 363 21.54 16.92 2.84
CA GLU A 363 22.19 17.26 4.11
C GLU A 363 23.18 16.16 4.53
N GLN A 364 22.81 14.89 4.42
CA GLN A 364 23.69 13.76 4.72
C GLN A 364 24.94 13.75 3.84
N GLU A 365 24.82 14.02 2.53
CA GLU A 365 25.96 14.14 1.60
C GLU A 365 26.95 15.24 2.01
N THR A 366 26.44 16.37 2.54
CA THR A 366 27.31 17.46 3.02
C THR A 366 28.00 17.19 4.35
N LEU A 367 27.47 16.27 5.15
CA LEU A 367 27.96 15.95 6.49
C LEU A 367 28.94 14.78 6.50
N ILE A 368 29.26 14.14 5.37
CA ILE A 368 30.14 12.95 5.31
C ILE A 368 31.56 13.19 5.93
N ASP A 369 31.98 14.44 6.16
CA ASP A 369 33.21 14.79 6.89
C ASP A 369 33.08 14.81 8.43
N VAL A 370 31.88 14.67 9.00
CA VAL A 370 31.60 14.58 10.44
C VAL A 370 30.59 13.45 10.64
N GLU A 371 30.96 12.37 11.36
CA GLU A 371 30.11 11.21 11.65
C GLU A 371 28.63 11.61 11.79
N THR A 372 27.74 11.11 10.92
CA THR A 372 26.32 11.46 10.90
C THR A 372 25.68 11.10 12.24
N GLU A 373 25.63 12.06 13.17
CA GLU A 373 25.10 11.86 14.51
C GLU A 373 23.59 11.63 14.44
N CYS A 374 23.17 10.38 14.65
CA CYS A 374 21.76 10.08 14.88
C CYS A 374 21.28 10.88 16.09
N SER A 375 20.09 11.50 15.98
CA SER A 375 19.50 12.17 17.14
C SER A 375 19.09 11.13 18.20
N TYR A 376 19.25 11.46 19.47
CA TYR A 376 18.85 10.61 20.60
C TYR A 376 17.79 11.32 21.45
N LEU A 377 16.94 10.51 22.09
CA LEU A 377 15.97 10.94 23.09
C LEU A 377 16.08 10.07 24.34
N PHE A 378 15.73 10.65 25.48
CA PHE A 378 15.61 9.91 26.71
C PHE A 378 14.42 8.92 26.65
N GLU A 379 14.59 7.72 27.21
CA GLU A 379 13.55 6.68 27.22
C GLU A 379 12.26 7.18 27.91
N SER A 380 12.40 8.03 28.92
CA SER A 380 11.28 8.70 29.61
C SER A 380 10.46 9.59 28.67
N ASP A 381 11.13 10.40 27.84
CA ASP A 381 10.48 11.26 26.84
C ASP A 381 9.78 10.42 25.76
N VAL A 382 10.44 9.37 25.26
CA VAL A 382 9.88 8.45 24.26
C VAL A 382 8.61 7.78 24.80
N THR A 383 8.63 7.33 26.05
CA THR A 383 7.48 6.70 26.70
C THR A 383 6.34 7.70 26.88
N ALA A 384 6.64 8.93 27.30
CA ALA A 384 5.66 10.00 27.46
C ALA A 384 5.00 10.38 26.13
N ILE A 385 5.77 10.52 25.05
CA ILE A 385 5.26 10.84 23.70
C ILE A 385 4.36 9.70 23.18
N LYS A 386 4.81 8.44 23.30
CA LYS A 386 4.00 7.27 22.88
C LYS A 386 2.68 7.18 23.65
N ALA A 387 2.70 7.42 24.96
CA ALA A 387 1.50 7.42 25.80
C ALA A 387 0.53 8.54 25.40
N PHE A 388 1.02 9.76 25.23
CA PHE A 388 0.26 10.92 24.76
C PHE A 388 -0.44 10.62 23.43
N ILE A 389 0.30 10.18 22.42
CA ILE A 389 -0.27 9.97 21.08
C ILE A 389 -1.30 8.85 21.12
N ARG A 390 -1.02 7.74 21.83
CA ARG A 390 -1.98 6.64 22.00
C ARG A 390 -3.27 7.11 22.66
N GLU A 391 -3.17 7.88 23.75
CA GLU A 391 -4.33 8.42 24.46
C GLU A 391 -5.17 9.32 23.56
N MET A 392 -4.53 10.29 22.91
CA MET A 392 -5.18 11.22 21.98
C MET A 392 -5.93 10.46 20.87
N VAL A 393 -5.27 9.50 20.23
CA VAL A 393 -5.84 8.76 19.10
C VAL A 393 -6.99 7.86 19.56
N ALA A 394 -6.78 7.05 20.58
CA ALA A 394 -7.75 6.06 21.04
C ALA A 394 -8.96 6.68 21.73
N GLN A 395 -8.78 7.75 22.50
CA GLN A 395 -9.84 8.33 23.33
C GLN A 395 -10.52 9.53 22.70
N SER A 396 -9.88 10.23 21.75
CA SER A 396 -10.43 11.46 21.18
C SER A 396 -10.58 11.40 19.66
N VAL A 397 -9.51 11.11 18.91
CA VAL A 397 -9.54 11.18 17.43
C VAL A 397 -10.46 10.13 16.83
N ILE A 398 -10.29 8.85 17.19
CA ILE A 398 -11.12 7.76 16.64
C ILE A 398 -12.60 7.96 17.02
N PRO A 399 -12.97 8.18 18.30
CA PRO A 399 -14.37 8.44 18.65
C PRO A 399 -14.96 9.66 17.93
N HIS A 400 -14.18 10.73 17.74
CA HIS A 400 -14.62 11.88 16.95
C HIS A 400 -14.96 11.49 15.51
N MET A 401 -14.07 10.75 14.84
CA MET A 401 -14.28 10.29 13.48
C MET A 401 -15.47 9.34 13.36
N GLU A 402 -15.61 8.37 14.28
CA GLU A 402 -16.75 7.45 14.34
C GLU A 402 -18.08 8.21 14.44
N ASN A 403 -18.15 9.19 15.33
CA ASN A 403 -19.33 10.04 15.50
C ASN A 403 -19.66 10.85 14.23
N ARG A 404 -18.64 11.41 13.56
CA ARG A 404 -18.82 12.14 12.29
C ARG A 404 -19.31 11.22 11.17
N VAL A 405 -18.76 10.01 11.06
CA VAL A 405 -19.21 9.00 10.08
C VAL A 405 -20.67 8.63 10.33
N ALA A 406 -21.05 8.34 11.58
CA ALA A 406 -22.42 8.02 11.95
C ALA A 406 -23.40 9.16 11.57
N LEU A 407 -23.05 10.39 11.95
CA LEU A 407 -23.85 11.59 11.68
C LEU A 407 -24.05 11.84 10.18
N TRP A 408 -22.98 11.83 9.39
CA TRP A 408 -23.07 12.05 7.95
C TRP A 408 -23.78 10.90 7.23
N ASN A 409 -23.63 9.67 7.72
CA ASN A 409 -24.30 8.51 7.14
C ASN A 409 -25.81 8.59 7.34
N GLU A 410 -26.27 8.99 8.53
CA GLU A 410 -27.68 9.22 8.83
C GLU A 410 -28.23 10.42 8.06
N GLN A 411 -27.54 11.56 8.07
CA GLN A 411 -28.08 12.82 7.54
C GLN A 411 -28.04 12.92 6.01
N VAL A 412 -27.01 12.38 5.35
CA VAL A 412 -26.78 12.59 3.92
C VAL A 412 -26.90 11.29 3.14
N ALA A 413 -26.18 10.25 3.57
CA ALA A 413 -26.06 9.04 2.77
C ALA A 413 -27.35 8.18 2.81
N SER A 414 -27.98 8.02 3.97
CA SER A 414 -29.22 7.25 4.12
C SER A 414 -30.37 7.83 3.29
N ARG A 415 -30.51 9.17 3.28
CA ARG A 415 -31.52 9.89 2.49
C ARG A 415 -31.36 9.64 0.99
N ARG A 416 -30.11 9.51 0.52
CA ARG A 416 -29.78 9.25 -0.89
C ARG A 416 -29.86 7.77 -1.27
N ARG A 417 -29.59 6.84 -0.35
CA ARG A 417 -29.74 5.39 -0.56
C ARG A 417 -31.19 4.92 -0.56
N GLY A 418 -32.09 5.65 0.12
CA GLY A 418 -33.51 5.32 0.21
C GLY A 418 -34.28 5.41 -1.12
N LEU A 419 -35.45 4.76 -1.17
CA LEU A 419 -36.36 4.75 -2.32
C LEU A 419 -36.82 6.14 -2.75
N SER A 420 -36.68 7.20 -1.95
CA SER A 420 -36.98 8.59 -2.35
C SER A 420 -35.77 9.33 -2.94
N GLY A 421 -34.54 8.96 -2.54
CA GLY A 421 -33.31 9.65 -2.95
C GLY A 421 -32.83 9.29 -4.35
N ARG A 422 -33.01 8.02 -4.75
CA ARG A 422 -32.70 7.56 -6.12
C ARG A 422 -33.54 8.27 -7.18
N PHE A 423 -34.78 8.65 -6.88
CA PHE A 423 -35.63 9.43 -7.81
C PHE A 423 -35.38 10.93 -7.76
N MET A 424 -34.89 11.49 -6.64
CA MET A 424 -34.59 12.93 -6.53
C MET A 424 -33.27 13.34 -7.20
N SER A 425 -32.28 12.44 -7.26
CA SER A 425 -31.09 12.61 -8.12
C SER A 425 -31.45 12.44 -9.61
N MET A 426 -32.33 11.49 -9.93
CA MET A 426 -32.83 11.31 -11.31
C MET A 426 -33.75 12.44 -11.79
N SER A 427 -34.56 13.05 -10.92
CA SER A 427 -35.44 14.16 -11.32
C SER A 427 -34.66 15.44 -11.65
N ARG A 428 -33.51 15.69 -10.99
CA ARG A 428 -32.58 16.75 -11.42
C ARG A 428 -31.96 16.47 -12.79
N ARG A 429 -31.75 15.21 -13.15
CA ARG A 429 -31.23 14.80 -14.47
C ARG A 429 -32.25 14.94 -15.61
N TRP A 430 -33.54 15.02 -15.30
CA TRP A 430 -34.63 15.09 -16.31
C TRP A 430 -35.42 16.41 -16.29
N ALA A 431 -35.35 17.21 -15.22
CA ALA A 431 -35.95 18.53 -15.13
C ALA A 431 -35.18 19.65 -15.88
N GLY A 432 -34.29 19.27 -16.81
CA GLY A 432 -33.68 20.19 -17.78
C GLY A 432 -34.63 20.63 -18.91
N PHE A 433 -35.87 20.14 -18.91
CA PHE A 433 -36.94 20.61 -19.80
C PHE A 433 -38.15 21.07 -18.97
N GLY A 434 -38.13 22.35 -18.58
CA GLY A 434 -39.34 23.09 -18.18
C GLY A 434 -39.85 22.87 -16.76
N ALA A 435 -39.33 23.62 -15.78
CA ALA A 435 -40.09 23.97 -14.58
C ALA A 435 -39.72 25.39 -14.14
N ASN A 436 -40.54 26.34 -14.60
CA ASN A 436 -40.44 27.76 -14.32
C ASN A 436 -41.26 28.08 -13.07
N THR A 437 -40.65 28.19 -11.88
CA THR A 437 -41.29 28.79 -10.69
C THR A 437 -40.32 29.68 -9.91
N ARG A 438 -40.23 30.93 -10.38
CA ARG A 438 -40.36 32.20 -9.62
C ARG A 438 -39.88 32.19 -8.15
N SER A 439 -38.64 32.63 -7.94
CA SER A 439 -38.31 33.53 -6.84
C SER A 439 -37.13 34.42 -7.24
N SER A 440 -37.37 35.71 -7.24
CA SER A 440 -36.56 36.81 -7.76
C SER A 440 -35.40 37.21 -6.83
N GLY A 441 -34.22 37.44 -7.41
CA GLY A 441 -33.19 38.30 -6.81
C GLY A 441 -31.75 37.97 -7.21
N GLY A 442 -31.23 38.64 -8.25
CA GLY A 442 -29.78 38.72 -8.55
C GLY A 442 -29.36 38.16 -9.91
N ALA A 443 -29.36 39.00 -10.94
CA ALA A 443 -28.46 38.85 -12.10
C ALA A 443 -27.02 38.86 -11.56
N TYR A 444 -26.09 37.97 -11.90
CA TYR A 444 -25.65 37.46 -13.20
C TYR A 444 -25.13 36.03 -12.95
N GLY A 445 -25.79 35.01 -13.50
CA GLY A 445 -25.46 33.62 -13.17
C GLY A 445 -25.95 32.66 -14.25
N SER A 446 -25.18 32.55 -15.33
CA SER A 446 -25.35 31.46 -16.29
C SER A 446 -24.48 30.29 -15.85
N GLY A 447 -25.04 29.41 -15.01
CA GLY A 447 -24.38 28.18 -14.56
C GLY A 447 -25.42 27.16 -14.13
N SER A 448 -25.42 26.01 -14.80
CA SER A 448 -26.22 24.80 -14.55
C SER A 448 -26.36 24.47 -13.06
N GLY A 449 -27.50 23.93 -12.63
CA GLY A 449 -27.87 23.64 -11.22
C GLY A 449 -27.04 22.56 -10.51
N THR A 450 -25.71 22.74 -10.46
CA THR A 450 -24.72 21.86 -9.82
C THR A 450 -24.09 22.58 -8.61
N ASN A 451 -23.68 21.83 -7.58
CA ASN A 451 -23.00 22.40 -6.41
C ASN A 451 -21.47 22.57 -6.63
N TYR A 452 -20.99 22.17 -7.81
CA TYR A 452 -19.59 22.24 -8.20
C TYR A 452 -19.25 23.63 -8.75
N ASP A 453 -18.32 24.32 -8.09
CA ASP A 453 -17.77 25.58 -8.61
C ASP A 453 -16.69 25.24 -9.65
N SER A 454 -17.08 25.15 -10.92
CA SER A 454 -16.13 24.83 -12.00
C SER A 454 -15.01 25.88 -12.17
N PRO A 455 -15.26 27.20 -12.05
CA PRO A 455 -14.19 28.20 -12.04
C PRO A 455 -13.15 28.00 -10.94
N GLN A 456 -13.58 27.69 -9.71
CA GLN A 456 -12.66 27.49 -8.59
C GLN A 456 -12.17 26.04 -8.45
N GLY A 457 -12.81 25.10 -9.12
CA GLY A 457 -12.42 23.70 -9.22
C GLY A 457 -12.81 22.83 -8.02
N PHE A 458 -13.73 23.26 -7.15
CA PHE A 458 -14.09 22.53 -5.93
C PHE A 458 -15.58 22.55 -5.57
N TYR A 459 -16.01 21.62 -4.71
CA TYR A 459 -17.31 21.67 -4.04
C TYR A 459 -17.18 22.41 -2.71
N LYS A 460 -18.17 23.22 -2.35
CA LYS A 460 -18.21 23.82 -1.01
C LYS A 460 -18.24 22.72 0.07
N PRO A 461 -17.57 22.90 1.23
CA PRO A 461 -17.44 21.82 2.23
C PRO A 461 -18.76 21.31 2.81
N ASP A 462 -19.80 22.14 2.79
CA ASP A 462 -21.17 21.84 3.25
C ASP A 462 -22.05 21.19 2.17
N ALA A 463 -21.59 21.15 0.91
CA ALA A 463 -22.31 20.49 -0.17
C ALA A 463 -22.44 18.99 0.13
N PRO A 464 -23.59 18.36 -0.15
CA PRO A 464 -23.79 16.95 0.15
C PRO A 464 -22.80 16.05 -0.61
N GLU A 465 -22.36 16.45 -1.80
CA GLU A 465 -21.33 15.75 -2.57
C GLU A 465 -19.95 15.78 -1.87
N ALA A 466 -19.59 16.90 -1.22
CA ALA A 466 -18.36 17.02 -0.43
C ALA A 466 -18.46 16.24 0.88
N ILE A 467 -19.61 16.28 1.56
CA ILE A 467 -19.85 15.52 2.79
C ILE A 467 -19.79 14.01 2.51
N LEU A 468 -20.35 13.54 1.39
CA LEU A 468 -20.26 12.13 0.99
C LEU A 468 -18.82 11.70 0.70
N ARG A 469 -18.00 12.56 0.07
CA ARG A 469 -16.57 12.28 -0.11
C ARG A 469 -15.88 12.09 1.23
N LYS A 470 -16.08 13.05 2.14
CA LYS A 470 -15.46 13.03 3.48
C LYS A 470 -15.92 11.84 4.32
N LEU A 471 -17.21 11.48 4.24
CA LEU A 471 -17.73 10.26 4.87
C LEU A 471 -17.02 9.01 4.34
N ALA A 472 -16.84 8.91 3.03
CA ALA A 472 -16.20 7.75 2.41
C ALA A 472 -14.72 7.65 2.79
N ASP A 473 -14.00 8.77 2.79
CA ASP A 473 -12.60 8.86 3.18
C ASP A 473 -12.43 8.58 4.69
N PHE A 474 -13.31 9.09 5.57
CA PHE A 474 -13.29 8.77 7.02
C PHE A 474 -13.60 7.28 7.27
N ALA A 475 -14.59 6.72 6.58
CA ALA A 475 -14.88 5.28 6.67
C ALA A 475 -13.67 4.45 6.20
N PHE A 476 -12.95 4.90 5.17
CA PHE A 476 -11.71 4.28 4.69
C PHE A 476 -10.61 4.34 5.76
N MET A 477 -10.36 5.51 6.34
CA MET A 477 -9.39 5.69 7.43
C MET A 477 -9.71 4.82 8.66
N LEU A 478 -10.99 4.67 9.00
CA LEU A 478 -11.49 3.79 10.07
C LEU A 478 -11.58 2.31 9.67
N ARG A 479 -11.09 1.95 8.47
CA ARG A 479 -11.07 0.58 7.95
C ARG A 479 -12.45 -0.07 7.78
N ASP A 480 -13.52 0.73 7.68
CA ASP A 480 -14.85 0.29 7.23
C ASP A 480 -14.92 0.34 5.69
N TRP A 481 -14.22 -0.62 5.07
CA TRP A 481 -14.09 -0.73 3.62
C TRP A 481 -15.44 -0.86 2.90
N LYS A 482 -16.42 -1.48 3.57
CA LYS A 482 -17.75 -1.71 2.99
C LYS A 482 -18.54 -0.40 2.91
N LEU A 483 -18.58 0.38 3.98
CA LEU A 483 -19.21 1.70 3.96
C LEU A 483 -18.49 2.61 2.97
N ALA A 484 -17.16 2.64 2.98
CA ALA A 484 -16.35 3.45 2.06
C ALA A 484 -16.69 3.15 0.60
N SER A 485 -16.56 1.89 0.16
CA SER A 485 -16.88 1.42 -1.21
C SER A 485 -18.29 1.82 -1.63
N SER A 486 -19.30 1.55 -0.79
CA SER A 486 -20.70 1.87 -1.09
C SER A 486 -20.98 3.38 -1.15
N THR A 487 -20.15 4.21 -0.53
CA THR A 487 -20.29 5.68 -0.54
C THR A 487 -19.60 6.28 -1.76
N TYR A 488 -18.41 5.80 -2.14
CA TYR A 488 -17.79 6.20 -3.41
C TYR A 488 -18.65 5.84 -4.61
N GLU A 489 -19.23 4.63 -4.62
CA GLU A 489 -20.16 4.19 -5.66
C GLU A 489 -21.38 5.11 -5.78
N LEU A 490 -21.87 5.62 -4.65
CA LEU A 490 -23.01 6.53 -4.59
C LEU A 490 -22.69 7.91 -5.19
N VAL A 491 -21.52 8.48 -4.87
CA VAL A 491 -21.20 9.88 -5.22
C VAL A 491 -20.51 10.03 -6.58
N LYS A 492 -19.83 9.00 -7.10
CA LYS A 492 -19.07 9.09 -8.36
C LYS A 492 -19.92 9.51 -9.56
N GLY A 493 -21.21 9.14 -9.57
CA GLY A 493 -22.15 9.50 -10.63
C GLY A 493 -22.58 10.97 -10.60
N ASP A 494 -22.57 11.60 -9.42
CA ASP A 494 -22.82 13.03 -9.26
C ASP A 494 -21.63 13.83 -9.82
N TYR A 495 -20.40 13.40 -9.50
CA TYR A 495 -19.19 14.03 -10.05
C TYR A 495 -19.10 13.98 -11.57
N GLY A 496 -19.48 12.86 -12.19
CA GLY A 496 -19.52 12.74 -13.64
C GLY A 496 -20.59 13.62 -14.30
N HIS A 497 -21.74 13.77 -13.64
CA HIS A 497 -22.79 14.69 -14.08
C HIS A 497 -22.31 16.15 -14.06
N ASP A 498 -21.63 16.53 -12.98
CA ASP A 498 -21.12 17.89 -12.77
C ASP A 498 -19.83 18.17 -13.55
N LYS A 499 -19.31 17.19 -14.32
CA LYS A 499 -18.03 17.22 -15.03
C LYS A 499 -16.84 17.56 -14.13
N ALA A 500 -16.94 17.22 -12.84
CA ALA A 500 -15.86 17.34 -11.87
C ALA A 500 -14.89 16.15 -12.03
N TRP A 501 -14.17 16.10 -13.16
CA TRP A 501 -13.41 14.91 -13.59
C TRP A 501 -12.41 14.41 -12.55
N ARG A 502 -11.75 15.31 -11.82
CA ARG A 502 -10.78 14.93 -10.78
C ARG A 502 -11.44 14.27 -9.57
N TYR A 503 -12.60 14.78 -9.13
CA TYR A 503 -13.43 14.14 -8.09
C TYR A 503 -13.97 12.80 -8.55
N GLN A 504 -14.42 12.72 -9.80
CA GLN A 504 -14.90 11.48 -10.40
C GLN A 504 -13.78 10.43 -10.42
N ALA A 505 -12.58 10.78 -10.89
CA ALA A 505 -11.43 9.89 -10.97
C ALA A 505 -11.06 9.34 -9.58
N GLY A 506 -10.90 10.22 -8.59
CA GLY A 506 -10.58 9.82 -7.22
C GLY A 506 -11.68 9.00 -6.55
N ALA A 507 -12.95 9.19 -6.92
CA ALA A 507 -14.03 8.32 -6.43
C ALA A 507 -13.99 6.93 -7.07
N HIS A 508 -13.66 6.82 -8.36
CA HIS A 508 -13.49 5.52 -9.02
C HIS A 508 -12.29 4.76 -8.46
N GLU A 509 -11.15 5.44 -8.29
CA GLU A 509 -9.94 4.90 -7.67
C GLU A 509 -10.27 4.32 -6.27
N MET A 510 -10.79 5.15 -5.37
CA MET A 510 -11.02 4.71 -4.00
C MET A 510 -12.17 3.70 -3.88
N CYS A 511 -13.13 3.70 -4.82
CA CYS A 511 -14.13 2.63 -4.93
C CYS A 511 -13.47 1.28 -5.26
N ALA A 512 -12.52 1.24 -6.21
CA ALA A 512 -11.78 0.03 -6.54
C ALA A 512 -10.92 -0.43 -5.36
N VAL A 513 -10.15 0.48 -4.76
CA VAL A 513 -9.25 0.21 -3.62
C VAL A 513 -10.02 -0.33 -2.43
N SER A 514 -11.10 0.33 -1.99
CA SER A 514 -11.92 -0.13 -0.86
C SER A 514 -12.60 -1.48 -1.13
N THR A 515 -13.04 -1.73 -2.37
CA THR A 515 -13.60 -3.03 -2.77
C THR A 515 -12.54 -4.13 -2.68
N LEU A 516 -11.33 -3.87 -3.15
CA LEU A 516 -10.20 -4.80 -3.11
C LEU A 516 -9.65 -5.00 -1.69
N LEU A 517 -9.76 -4.01 -0.79
CA LEU A 517 -9.39 -4.15 0.62
C LEU A 517 -10.42 -4.93 1.44
N ASN A 518 -11.70 -4.97 1.06
CA ASN A 518 -12.72 -5.67 1.83
C ASN A 518 -12.54 -7.21 1.79
N PRO A 519 -12.14 -7.89 2.90
CA PRO A 519 -11.85 -9.32 2.87
C PRO A 519 -13.06 -10.19 2.51
N VAL A 520 -14.28 -9.71 2.79
CA VAL A 520 -15.54 -10.42 2.51
C VAL A 520 -16.00 -10.25 1.05
N ALA A 521 -15.36 -9.37 0.28
CA ALA A 521 -15.70 -9.20 -1.13
C ALA A 521 -15.28 -10.43 -1.94
N SER A 522 -16.29 -11.15 -2.46
CA SER A 522 -16.10 -12.29 -3.37
C SER A 522 -15.19 -11.93 -4.56
N ALA A 523 -14.26 -12.84 -4.90
CA ALA A 523 -13.43 -12.80 -6.11
C ALA A 523 -14.19 -13.29 -7.36
N ALA A 524 -15.53 -13.17 -7.39
CA ALA A 524 -16.34 -13.53 -8.54
C ALA A 524 -15.90 -12.73 -9.78
N ARG A 525 -15.87 -13.39 -10.94
CA ARG A 525 -15.42 -12.81 -12.21
C ARG A 525 -16.11 -11.48 -12.55
N THR A 526 -17.42 -11.39 -12.34
CA THR A 526 -18.21 -10.17 -12.55
C THR A 526 -17.75 -8.99 -11.68
N LYS A 527 -17.24 -9.25 -10.47
CA LYS A 527 -16.68 -8.20 -9.61
C LYS A 527 -15.32 -7.73 -10.11
N LEU A 528 -14.51 -8.62 -10.69
CA LEU A 528 -13.23 -8.24 -11.31
C LEU A 528 -13.44 -7.36 -12.54
N GLU A 529 -14.43 -7.65 -13.39
CA GLU A 529 -14.79 -6.81 -14.53
C GLU A 529 -15.23 -5.40 -14.08
N SER A 530 -16.00 -5.31 -12.99
CA SER A 530 -16.35 -4.02 -12.40
C SER A 530 -15.12 -3.26 -11.88
N ILE A 531 -14.15 -3.94 -11.28
CA ILE A 531 -12.92 -3.32 -10.78
C ILE A 531 -12.07 -2.83 -11.96
N ASP A 532 -11.93 -3.64 -13.01
CA ASP A 532 -11.24 -3.25 -14.25
C ASP A 532 -11.85 -1.97 -14.83
N HIS A 533 -13.17 -1.87 -14.89
CA HIS A 533 -13.85 -0.67 -15.38
C HIS A 533 -13.59 0.56 -14.49
N LEU A 534 -13.56 0.39 -13.16
CA LEU A 534 -13.24 1.46 -12.22
C LEU A 534 -11.81 1.97 -12.43
N LEU A 535 -10.82 1.07 -12.51
CA LEU A 535 -9.41 1.42 -12.73
C LEU A 535 -9.20 2.08 -14.10
N ASP A 536 -9.85 1.58 -15.14
CA ASP A 536 -9.78 2.14 -16.50
C ASP A 536 -10.33 3.57 -16.54
N THR A 537 -11.52 3.77 -15.98
CA THR A 537 -12.17 5.09 -15.97
C THR A 537 -11.40 6.09 -15.12
N ALA A 538 -10.86 5.67 -13.97
CA ALA A 538 -10.04 6.51 -13.10
C ALA A 538 -8.75 6.94 -13.81
N SER A 539 -7.96 5.97 -14.33
CA SER A 539 -6.70 6.24 -15.03
C SER A 539 -6.92 7.11 -16.28
N TYR A 540 -7.94 6.83 -17.08
CA TYR A 540 -8.31 7.66 -18.23
C TYR A 540 -8.68 9.09 -17.81
N SER A 541 -9.49 9.25 -16.77
CA SER A 541 -9.91 10.57 -16.30
C SER A 541 -8.74 11.38 -15.75
N TYR A 542 -7.85 10.77 -14.97
CA TYR A 542 -6.64 11.43 -14.48
C TYR A 542 -5.72 11.86 -15.63
N LEU A 543 -5.44 10.98 -16.59
CA LEU A 543 -4.53 11.29 -17.70
C LEU A 543 -5.13 12.28 -18.71
N THR A 544 -6.32 11.96 -19.25
CA THR A 544 -6.87 12.68 -20.40
C THR A 544 -7.69 13.90 -20.01
N ARG A 545 -8.32 13.91 -18.82
CA ARG A 545 -9.18 15.03 -18.39
C ARG A 545 -8.52 15.95 -17.38
N CYS A 546 -7.59 15.44 -16.57
CA CYS A 546 -6.97 16.19 -15.48
C CYS A 546 -5.47 16.47 -15.69
N SER A 547 -4.84 15.86 -16.70
CA SER A 547 -3.40 15.91 -16.93
C SER A 547 -2.57 15.54 -15.69
N ASP A 548 -3.02 14.54 -14.94
CA ASP A 548 -2.49 14.16 -13.64
C ASP A 548 -1.91 12.74 -13.70
N ALA A 549 -0.68 12.64 -14.19
CA ALA A 549 0.02 11.37 -14.37
C ALA A 549 0.34 10.68 -13.04
N GLN A 550 0.57 11.45 -11.97
CA GLN A 550 0.89 10.91 -10.66
C GLN A 550 -0.29 10.17 -10.04
N ASN A 551 -1.48 10.76 -10.04
CA ASN A 551 -2.67 10.07 -9.54
C ASN A 551 -3.10 8.90 -10.43
N ALA A 552 -2.85 8.99 -11.75
CA ALA A 552 -3.02 7.85 -12.64
C ALA A 552 -2.08 6.69 -12.26
N LEU A 553 -0.79 6.96 -12.04
CA LEU A 553 0.18 5.96 -11.59
C LEU A 553 -0.23 5.36 -10.24
N ARG A 554 -0.59 6.21 -9.26
CA ARG A 554 -1.09 5.80 -7.94
C ARG A 554 -2.26 4.85 -8.05
N THR A 555 -3.28 5.20 -8.83
CA THR A 555 -4.47 4.36 -9.09
C THR A 555 -4.06 2.98 -9.58
N LEU A 556 -3.17 2.92 -10.58
CA LEU A 556 -2.79 1.67 -11.22
C LEU A 556 -1.90 0.82 -10.30
N VAL A 557 -0.93 1.40 -9.60
CA VAL A 557 -0.06 0.70 -8.65
C VAL A 557 -0.87 0.10 -7.50
N LEU A 558 -1.80 0.87 -6.91
CA LEU A 558 -2.72 0.38 -5.89
C LEU A 558 -3.59 -0.77 -6.42
N GLY A 559 -4.13 -0.63 -7.62
CA GLY A 559 -4.90 -1.68 -8.28
C GLY A 559 -4.09 -2.96 -8.49
N VAL A 560 -2.86 -2.85 -9.00
CA VAL A 560 -1.93 -3.96 -9.23
C VAL A 560 -1.67 -4.73 -7.94
N GLU A 561 -1.22 -4.05 -6.88
CA GLU A 561 -0.83 -4.73 -5.65
C GLU A 561 -2.02 -5.37 -4.94
N LEU A 562 -3.17 -4.69 -4.92
CA LEU A 562 -4.35 -5.22 -4.28
C LEU A 562 -4.99 -6.36 -5.10
N LEU A 563 -5.01 -6.30 -6.43
CA LEU A 563 -5.44 -7.43 -7.28
C LEU A 563 -4.50 -8.62 -7.12
N LYS A 564 -3.19 -8.40 -7.07
CA LYS A 564 -2.21 -9.46 -6.81
C LYS A 564 -2.47 -10.11 -5.45
N SER A 565 -2.76 -9.32 -4.41
CA SER A 565 -3.07 -9.86 -3.07
C SER A 565 -4.33 -10.73 -3.01
N ARG A 566 -5.24 -10.61 -3.99
CA ARG A 566 -6.43 -11.48 -4.11
C ARG A 566 -6.13 -12.85 -4.72
N GLY A 567 -5.04 -12.99 -5.47
CA GLY A 567 -4.65 -14.23 -6.12
C GLY A 567 -5.61 -14.71 -7.21
N GLY A 568 -5.39 -15.93 -7.70
CA GLY A 568 -6.26 -16.61 -8.66
C GLY A 568 -6.46 -15.82 -9.96
N PRO A 569 -7.71 -15.61 -10.43
CA PRO A 569 -7.97 -14.86 -11.67
C PRO A 569 -7.62 -13.36 -11.57
N ALA A 570 -7.51 -12.82 -10.35
CA ALA A 570 -7.12 -11.42 -10.15
C ALA A 570 -5.63 -11.18 -10.46
N SER A 571 -4.77 -12.20 -10.33
CA SER A 571 -3.34 -12.12 -10.64
C SER A 571 -3.06 -11.80 -12.12
N ASP A 572 -3.86 -12.34 -13.04
CA ASP A 572 -3.72 -12.03 -14.47
C ASP A 572 -4.14 -10.57 -14.76
N ALA A 573 -5.18 -10.08 -14.09
CA ALA A 573 -5.60 -8.68 -14.19
C ALA A 573 -4.54 -7.73 -13.60
N ALA A 574 -3.94 -8.08 -12.45
CA ALA A 574 -2.83 -7.34 -11.86
C ALA A 574 -1.66 -7.22 -12.84
N ALA A 575 -1.23 -8.32 -13.46
CA ALA A 575 -0.15 -8.30 -14.44
C ALA A 575 -0.49 -7.45 -15.68
N LYS A 576 -1.75 -7.50 -16.16
CA LYS A 576 -2.24 -6.65 -17.26
C LYS A 576 -2.12 -5.17 -16.92
N TRP A 577 -2.53 -4.76 -15.72
CA TRP A 577 -2.42 -3.37 -15.26
C TRP A 577 -0.97 -2.93 -15.07
N ALA A 578 -0.09 -3.79 -14.54
CA ALA A 578 1.32 -3.50 -14.40
C ALA A 578 2.00 -3.29 -15.77
N ILE A 579 1.70 -4.13 -16.77
CA ILE A 579 2.16 -3.94 -18.16
C ILE A 579 1.62 -2.63 -18.74
N ARG A 580 0.36 -2.27 -18.41
CA ARG A 580 -0.22 -1.01 -18.87
C ARG A 580 0.50 0.22 -18.31
N ILE A 581 0.98 0.18 -17.06
CA ILE A 581 1.85 1.23 -16.50
C ILE A 581 3.09 1.44 -17.37
N LEU A 582 3.76 0.35 -17.78
CA LEU A 582 4.95 0.39 -18.64
C LEU A 582 4.65 0.97 -20.03
N ASN A 583 3.52 0.57 -20.63
CA ASN A 583 3.09 1.03 -21.94
C ASN A 583 2.67 2.51 -21.95
N MET A 584 2.13 3.00 -20.84
CA MET A 584 1.75 4.41 -20.68
C MET A 584 2.94 5.33 -20.37
N GLY A 585 4.12 4.78 -20.07
CA GLY A 585 5.32 5.58 -19.78
C GLY A 585 5.19 6.42 -18.50
N LEU A 586 4.46 5.94 -17.49
CA LEU A 586 4.18 6.70 -16.27
C LEU A 586 5.34 6.72 -15.25
N VAL A 587 6.39 5.95 -15.49
CA VAL A 587 7.54 5.75 -14.60
C VAL A 587 8.85 6.02 -15.34
N GLY A 588 9.86 6.51 -14.61
CA GLY A 588 11.23 6.68 -15.11
C GLY A 588 11.98 5.35 -15.19
N ASP A 589 13.27 5.39 -15.50
CA ASP A 589 14.07 4.19 -15.80
C ASP A 589 14.11 3.18 -14.65
N ASN A 590 14.37 3.62 -13.42
CA ASN A 590 14.34 2.80 -12.20
C ASN A 590 12.92 2.27 -11.96
N GLY A 591 11.92 3.14 -12.04
CA GLY A 591 10.52 2.75 -11.87
C GLY A 591 10.06 1.70 -12.90
N ARG A 592 10.56 1.73 -14.14
CA ARG A 592 10.26 0.73 -15.19
C ARG A 592 10.78 -0.66 -14.82
N ILE A 593 11.97 -0.74 -14.24
CA ILE A 593 12.53 -2.03 -13.80
C ILE A 593 11.71 -2.58 -12.64
N LEU A 594 11.43 -1.74 -11.63
CA LEU A 594 10.62 -2.11 -10.47
C LEU A 594 9.23 -2.62 -10.90
N VAL A 595 8.54 -1.92 -11.80
CA VAL A 595 7.24 -2.36 -12.33
C VAL A 595 7.37 -3.67 -13.11
N SER A 596 8.46 -3.91 -13.83
CA SER A 596 8.71 -5.18 -14.53
C SER A 596 8.87 -6.35 -13.56
N GLU A 597 9.56 -6.15 -12.43
CA GLU A 597 9.59 -7.12 -11.34
C GLU A 597 8.19 -7.37 -10.76
N ARG A 598 7.34 -6.33 -10.66
CA ARG A 598 5.95 -6.50 -10.23
C ARG A 598 5.13 -7.31 -11.21
N VAL A 599 5.37 -7.17 -12.52
CA VAL A 599 4.74 -8.04 -13.53
C VAL A 599 5.12 -9.50 -13.29
N SER A 600 6.41 -9.78 -13.03
CA SER A 600 6.86 -11.12 -12.63
C SER A 600 6.13 -11.63 -11.40
N ALA A 601 6.12 -10.83 -10.31
CA ALA A 601 5.46 -11.19 -9.06
C ALA A 601 3.95 -11.45 -9.23
N CYS A 602 3.27 -10.70 -10.11
CA CYS A 602 1.87 -10.93 -10.42
C CYS A 602 1.66 -12.30 -11.08
N TYR A 603 2.45 -12.67 -12.09
CA TYR A 603 2.36 -14.00 -12.71
C TYR A 603 2.78 -15.13 -11.77
N ALA A 604 3.76 -14.89 -10.91
CA ALA A 604 4.22 -15.86 -9.91
C ALA A 604 3.13 -16.15 -8.85
N SER A 605 2.31 -15.15 -8.49
CA SER A 605 1.21 -15.30 -7.52
C SER A 605 0.05 -16.16 -8.01
N LYS A 606 0.01 -16.49 -9.31
CA LYS A 606 -1.10 -17.28 -9.87
C LYS A 606 -0.94 -18.77 -9.54
N THR A 607 -1.87 -19.26 -8.73
CA THR A 607 -1.97 -20.68 -8.39
C THR A 607 -2.58 -21.49 -9.55
N GLY A 608 -2.02 -22.68 -9.79
CA GLY A 608 -2.55 -23.63 -10.77
C GLY A 608 -3.86 -24.26 -10.29
N SER A 609 -4.69 -24.69 -11.23
CA SER A 609 -5.92 -25.44 -10.94
C SER A 609 -5.68 -26.95 -11.09
N GLY A 610 -6.12 -27.74 -10.11
CA GLY A 610 -6.02 -29.21 -10.12
C GLY A 610 -4.64 -29.77 -9.75
N GLY A 611 -4.54 -31.10 -9.66
CA GLY A 611 -3.30 -31.81 -9.27
C GLY A 611 -2.13 -31.64 -10.24
N ALA A 612 -2.42 -31.37 -11.52
CA ALA A 612 -1.43 -31.07 -12.55
C ALA A 612 -1.03 -29.59 -12.63
N LYS A 613 -1.44 -28.75 -11.66
CA LYS A 613 -1.05 -27.33 -11.58
C LYS A 613 -1.31 -26.53 -12.87
N TRP A 614 -2.34 -26.91 -13.64
CA TRP A 614 -2.62 -26.32 -14.93
C TRP A 614 -2.96 -24.83 -14.81
N GLY A 615 -2.41 -24.01 -15.70
CA GLY A 615 -2.68 -22.57 -15.75
C GLY A 615 -1.74 -21.69 -14.92
N MET A 616 -0.73 -22.26 -14.27
CA MET A 616 0.37 -21.50 -13.68
C MET A 616 1.12 -20.70 -14.76
N ARG A 617 1.65 -19.54 -14.36
CA ARG A 617 2.35 -18.61 -15.27
C ARG A 617 3.84 -18.47 -14.90
N ARG A 618 4.44 -19.49 -14.28
CA ARG A 618 5.82 -19.46 -13.80
C ARG A 618 6.85 -19.14 -14.88
N ARG A 619 6.77 -19.76 -16.08
CA ARG A 619 7.66 -19.41 -17.20
C ARG A 619 7.57 -17.93 -17.59
N LYS A 620 6.35 -17.39 -17.59
CA LYS A 620 6.12 -15.97 -17.88
C LYS A 620 6.69 -15.09 -16.76
N ALA A 621 6.47 -15.46 -15.51
CA ALA A 621 7.05 -14.77 -14.36
C ALA A 621 8.59 -14.75 -14.46
N ALA A 622 9.21 -15.91 -14.66
CA ALA A 622 10.65 -16.06 -14.79
C ALA A 622 11.22 -15.21 -15.94
N MET A 623 10.55 -15.19 -17.10
CA MET A 623 10.93 -14.31 -18.21
C MET A 623 10.92 -12.82 -17.82
N TRP A 624 9.91 -12.35 -17.08
CA TRP A 624 9.86 -10.96 -16.62
C TRP A 624 10.93 -10.66 -15.56
N ALA A 625 11.24 -11.61 -14.69
CA ALA A 625 12.37 -11.48 -13.75
C ALA A 625 13.71 -11.37 -14.49
N LEU A 626 13.91 -12.17 -15.54
CA LEU A 626 15.10 -12.12 -16.39
C LEU A 626 15.25 -10.79 -17.13
N LEU A 627 14.14 -10.24 -17.65
CA LEU A 627 14.15 -8.91 -18.29
C LEU A 627 14.47 -7.79 -17.29
N ALA A 628 14.00 -7.92 -16.03
CA ALA A 628 14.38 -7.01 -14.97
C ALA A 628 15.87 -7.14 -14.62
N ALA A 629 16.42 -8.36 -14.58
CA ALA A 629 17.85 -8.61 -14.35
C ALA A 629 18.72 -7.95 -15.42
N ASP A 630 18.39 -8.13 -16.70
CA ASP A 630 19.07 -7.47 -17.83
C ASP A 630 18.99 -5.94 -17.73
N SER A 631 17.85 -5.40 -17.30
CA SER A 631 17.67 -3.96 -17.14
C SER A 631 18.49 -3.39 -15.98
N TRP A 632 18.54 -4.07 -14.83
CA TRP A 632 19.38 -3.68 -13.70
C TRP A 632 20.87 -3.72 -14.05
N LEU A 633 21.30 -4.75 -14.79
CA LEU A 633 22.68 -4.86 -15.27
C LEU A 633 23.04 -3.68 -16.19
N LYS A 634 22.15 -3.32 -17.12
CA LYS A 634 22.34 -2.14 -18.01
C LYS A 634 22.43 -0.82 -17.25
N GLN A 635 21.87 -0.73 -16.05
CA GLN A 635 22.02 0.43 -15.17
C GLN A 635 23.28 0.38 -14.29
N GLY A 636 24.13 -0.64 -14.44
CA GLY A 636 25.34 -0.82 -13.63
C GLY A 636 25.03 -1.26 -12.20
N LYS A 637 23.92 -1.98 -11.98
CA LYS A 637 23.47 -2.48 -10.68
C LYS A 637 23.53 -4.01 -10.62
N PRO A 638 24.75 -4.62 -10.58
CA PRO A 638 24.91 -6.07 -10.66
C PRO A 638 24.32 -6.80 -9.45
N ASN A 639 24.30 -6.17 -8.27
CA ASN A 639 23.69 -6.72 -7.05
C ASN A 639 22.17 -6.97 -7.23
N LEU A 640 21.45 -5.96 -7.73
CA LEU A 640 20.01 -6.04 -7.98
C LEU A 640 19.70 -6.97 -9.17
N ALA A 641 20.56 -6.95 -10.20
CA ALA A 641 20.47 -7.87 -11.34
C ALA A 641 20.59 -9.34 -10.89
N TYR A 642 21.53 -9.63 -9.99
CA TYR A 642 21.75 -10.96 -9.43
C TYR A 642 20.53 -11.46 -8.65
N ILE A 643 19.91 -10.63 -7.82
CA ILE A 643 18.68 -10.98 -7.09
C ILE A 643 17.55 -11.35 -8.07
N CYS A 644 17.39 -10.59 -9.15
CA CYS A 644 16.38 -10.88 -10.17
C CYS A 644 16.69 -12.17 -10.94
N LEU A 645 17.97 -12.47 -11.18
CA LEU A 645 18.43 -13.70 -11.81
C LEU A 645 18.14 -14.93 -10.93
N GLU A 646 18.46 -14.88 -9.63
CA GLU A 646 18.15 -15.95 -8.68
C GLU A 646 16.64 -16.23 -8.62
N GLU A 647 15.81 -15.19 -8.65
CA GLU A 647 14.35 -15.35 -8.68
C GLU A 647 13.87 -15.97 -10.00
N SER A 648 14.45 -15.57 -11.14
CA SER A 648 14.18 -16.21 -12.44
C SER A 648 14.54 -17.70 -12.40
N ASP A 649 15.70 -18.05 -11.87
CA ASP A 649 16.18 -19.42 -11.78
C ASP A 649 15.29 -20.26 -10.88
N ARG A 650 14.87 -19.72 -9.73
CA ARG A 650 13.90 -20.37 -8.85
C ARG A 650 12.58 -20.66 -9.57
N LEU A 651 12.07 -19.70 -10.34
CA LEU A 651 10.81 -19.84 -11.07
C LEU A 651 10.91 -20.80 -12.27
N TYR A 652 12.07 -20.91 -12.91
CA TYR A 652 12.33 -21.88 -13.98
C TYR A 652 12.64 -23.28 -13.46
N GLY A 653 13.43 -23.42 -12.39
CA GLY A 653 13.77 -24.72 -11.78
C GLY A 653 12.53 -25.50 -11.41
N ASP A 654 11.55 -24.80 -10.83
CA ASP A 654 10.21 -25.29 -10.52
C ASP A 654 9.38 -25.80 -11.72
N VAL A 655 9.83 -25.56 -12.96
CA VAL A 655 9.13 -25.89 -14.22
C VAL A 655 9.93 -26.85 -15.10
N LEU A 656 11.26 -26.88 -14.96
CA LEU A 656 12.15 -27.69 -15.79
C LEU A 656 12.18 -29.18 -15.41
N ASP A 657 11.69 -29.53 -14.21
CA ASP A 657 11.36 -30.91 -13.83
C ASP A 657 10.25 -31.54 -14.69
N GLU A 658 9.53 -30.74 -15.52
CA GLU A 658 8.50 -31.22 -16.46
C GLU A 658 9.05 -31.60 -17.85
N GLY A 659 10.37 -31.71 -18.04
CA GLY A 659 10.99 -32.31 -19.22
C GLY A 659 10.88 -31.49 -20.52
N LYS A 660 10.68 -30.17 -20.44
CA LYS A 660 10.69 -29.25 -21.59
C LYS A 660 11.68 -28.11 -21.34
N GLY A 661 12.88 -28.22 -21.93
CA GLY A 661 13.87 -27.16 -21.93
C GLY A 661 13.40 -25.90 -22.68
N PRO A 662 13.97 -24.72 -22.37
CA PRO A 662 13.71 -23.50 -23.13
C PRO A 662 14.23 -23.63 -24.57
N LEU A 663 13.76 -22.74 -25.46
CA LEU A 663 14.26 -22.65 -26.82
C LEU A 663 15.79 -22.41 -26.79
N PRO A 664 16.59 -23.02 -27.69
CA PRO A 664 18.05 -22.90 -27.66
C PRO A 664 18.57 -21.45 -27.62
N GLU A 665 17.93 -20.55 -28.38
CA GLU A 665 18.26 -19.12 -28.42
C GLU A 665 18.00 -18.44 -27.07
N MET A 666 16.92 -18.83 -26.40
CA MET A 666 16.57 -18.32 -25.07
C MET A 666 17.53 -18.85 -24.01
N GLN A 667 17.93 -20.11 -24.11
CA GLN A 667 18.94 -20.70 -23.23
C GLN A 667 20.27 -19.96 -23.38
N GLN A 668 20.70 -19.70 -24.63
CA GLN A 668 21.91 -18.93 -24.91
C GLN A 668 21.85 -17.51 -24.32
N PHE A 669 20.70 -16.83 -24.44
CA PHE A 669 20.50 -15.52 -23.83
C PHE A 669 20.61 -15.59 -22.30
N ILE A 670 19.96 -16.56 -21.66
CA ILE A 670 20.00 -16.76 -20.20
C ILE A 670 21.45 -17.00 -19.75
N ASP A 671 22.18 -17.87 -20.44
CA ASP A 671 23.55 -18.23 -20.08
C ASP A 671 24.50 -17.05 -20.25
N ASN A 672 24.35 -16.28 -21.34
CA ASN A 672 25.11 -15.05 -21.55
C ASN A 672 24.85 -14.01 -20.46
N LEU A 673 23.58 -13.78 -20.11
CA LEU A 673 23.19 -12.83 -19.07
C LEU A 673 23.69 -13.28 -17.70
N ARG A 674 23.57 -14.57 -17.37
CA ARG A 674 24.10 -15.17 -16.13
C ARG A 674 25.61 -14.91 -16.02
N ASN A 675 26.36 -15.20 -17.09
CA ASN A 675 27.80 -14.97 -17.11
C ASN A 675 28.15 -13.49 -16.91
N ALA A 676 27.44 -12.58 -17.60
CA ALA A 676 27.67 -11.14 -17.45
C ALA A 676 27.40 -10.63 -16.02
N ILE A 677 26.28 -11.04 -15.42
CA ILE A 677 25.92 -10.68 -14.04
C ILE A 677 26.96 -11.22 -13.06
N HIS A 678 27.39 -12.48 -13.19
CA HIS A 678 28.41 -13.05 -12.31
C HIS A 678 29.75 -12.31 -12.42
N MET A 679 30.19 -12.00 -13.64
CA MET A 679 31.44 -11.27 -13.86
C MET A 679 31.42 -9.89 -13.17
N GLU A 680 30.35 -9.12 -13.34
CA GLU A 680 30.24 -7.80 -12.71
C GLU A 680 30.02 -7.89 -11.19
N TYR A 681 29.16 -8.79 -10.73
CA TYR A 681 28.86 -8.95 -9.30
C TYR A 681 30.09 -9.39 -8.48
N PHE A 682 30.86 -10.37 -8.97
CA PHE A 682 32.08 -10.81 -8.28
C PHE A 682 33.22 -9.81 -8.44
N GLY A 683 33.29 -9.11 -9.57
CA GLY A 683 34.22 -7.99 -9.78
C GLY A 683 34.00 -6.84 -8.79
N SER A 684 32.74 -6.46 -8.52
CA SER A 684 32.38 -5.39 -7.59
C SER A 684 32.65 -5.73 -6.11
N ARG A 685 32.72 -7.01 -5.74
CA ARG A 685 32.99 -7.47 -4.37
C ARG A 685 34.48 -7.67 -4.05
N GLY A 686 35.39 -7.29 -4.94
CA GLY A 686 36.83 -7.37 -4.69
C GLY A 686 37.40 -8.79 -4.75
N PHE A 687 36.65 -9.76 -5.29
CA PHE A 687 37.23 -11.02 -5.75
C PHE A 687 37.94 -10.77 -7.08
N GLY A 688 39.03 -10.00 -7.03
CA GLY A 688 39.93 -9.86 -8.16
C GLY A 688 40.50 -11.22 -8.52
N ASN A 689 40.20 -11.69 -9.74
CA ASN A 689 41.01 -12.54 -10.62
C ASN A 689 42.12 -13.43 -10.02
N ASP A 690 41.84 -14.16 -8.94
CA ASP A 690 42.70 -15.27 -8.46
C ASP A 690 41.94 -16.61 -8.39
N ALA A 691 40.76 -16.68 -9.02
CA ALA A 691 40.28 -17.94 -9.54
C ALA A 691 40.86 -18.11 -10.95
N THR A 692 42.09 -18.62 -10.99
CA THR A 692 42.54 -19.40 -12.15
C THR A 692 41.41 -20.35 -12.53
N ILE A 693 41.11 -20.37 -13.82
CA ILE A 693 40.28 -21.35 -14.49
C ILE A 693 40.76 -22.74 -14.04
N SER A 694 40.10 -23.33 -13.05
CA SER A 694 40.08 -24.78 -12.90
C SER A 694 39.12 -25.28 -13.96
N SER A 695 39.72 -25.85 -15.00
CA SER A 695 39.13 -26.77 -15.97
C SER A 695 38.05 -27.66 -15.36
N PRO A 696 37.07 -28.11 -16.16
CA PRO A 696 35.96 -28.93 -15.67
C PRO A 696 36.50 -30.12 -14.89
N ILE A 697 35.99 -30.31 -13.67
CA ILE A 697 36.10 -31.60 -13.00
C ILE A 697 35.24 -32.55 -13.84
N GLU A 698 35.91 -33.30 -14.72
CA GLU A 698 35.38 -34.55 -15.24
C GLU A 698 35.05 -35.42 -14.02
N PHE A 699 33.76 -35.72 -13.86
CA PHE A 699 33.38 -36.94 -13.16
C PHE A 699 33.81 -38.11 -14.05
N ASP A 700 35.06 -38.55 -13.89
CA ASP A 700 35.51 -39.83 -14.41
C ASP A 700 34.85 -40.90 -13.53
N ALA A 701 33.68 -41.35 -13.96
CA ALA A 701 33.08 -42.57 -13.45
C ALA A 701 33.87 -43.73 -14.06
N GLU A 702 34.96 -44.11 -13.39
CA GLU A 702 35.73 -45.30 -13.68
C GLU A 702 34.83 -46.53 -13.42
N GLU A 703 34.09 -46.92 -14.47
CA GLU A 703 33.25 -48.10 -14.55
C GLU A 703 34.16 -49.33 -14.50
N THR A 704 34.42 -49.84 -13.29
CA THR A 704 35.06 -51.15 -13.09
C THR A 704 34.08 -52.25 -13.51
N ARG A 705 34.05 -52.51 -14.82
CA ARG A 705 33.44 -53.69 -15.42
C ARG A 705 34.33 -54.90 -15.21
N GLU A 706 34.02 -55.70 -14.20
CA GLU A 706 34.38 -57.12 -14.21
C GLU A 706 33.37 -57.90 -15.06
N LYS A 707 33.84 -58.38 -16.21
CA LYS A 707 33.13 -59.35 -17.06
C LYS A 707 33.20 -60.72 -16.41
N LEU A 708 32.08 -61.44 -16.35
CA LEU A 708 32.11 -62.87 -16.64
C LEU A 708 30.80 -63.31 -17.33
N ASP A 709 31.01 -64.08 -18.39
CA ASP A 709 30.04 -64.51 -19.39
C ASP A 709 29.07 -65.62 -18.94
N ASP A 710 27.97 -65.64 -19.70
CA ASP A 710 27.27 -66.80 -20.26
C ASP A 710 26.32 -67.70 -19.42
N ARG A 711 25.04 -67.56 -19.82
CA ARG A 711 24.16 -68.62 -20.36
C ARG A 711 23.34 -69.54 -19.43
N ILE A 712 22.07 -69.65 -19.86
CA ILE A 712 21.14 -70.80 -19.88
C ILE A 712 20.02 -70.83 -18.81
N HIS A 713 18.79 -70.79 -19.36
CA HIS A 713 17.53 -71.25 -18.78
C HIS A 713 17.62 -72.58 -18.02
N ARG A 714 16.99 -72.69 -16.85
CA ARG A 714 16.14 -73.86 -16.52
C ARG A 714 15.23 -73.67 -15.30
N LYS A 715 14.09 -74.35 -15.41
CA LYS A 715 12.97 -74.49 -14.46
C LYS A 715 13.30 -75.41 -13.27
N SER A 716 12.50 -75.22 -12.21
CA SER A 716 11.90 -76.22 -11.30
C SER A 716 12.64 -76.80 -10.07
N LEU A 717 11.94 -76.66 -8.94
CA LEU A 717 11.54 -77.64 -7.90
C LEU A 717 12.57 -78.41 -7.02
N ILE A 718 12.16 -78.52 -5.73
CA ILE A 718 12.47 -79.56 -4.71
C ILE A 718 13.86 -79.46 -4.05
N GLY A 719 14.08 -79.56 -2.74
CA GLY A 719 13.25 -79.84 -1.56
C GLY A 719 14.16 -80.28 -0.39
N GLY A 720 13.68 -80.14 0.86
CA GLY A 720 14.28 -80.70 2.11
C GLY A 720 15.53 -79.96 2.60
N VAL A 721 15.80 -79.75 3.89
CA VAL A 721 15.58 -80.62 5.06
C VAL A 721 15.56 -79.73 6.33
N ASN A 722 14.63 -80.01 7.24
CA ASN A 722 14.55 -79.48 8.61
C ASN A 722 15.32 -80.41 9.56
N PRO A 723 15.74 -79.99 10.78
CA PRO A 723 14.87 -80.31 11.93
C PRO A 723 14.90 -79.35 13.15
N LEU A 724 13.72 -79.28 13.81
CA LEU A 724 13.42 -79.25 15.27
C LEU A 724 13.95 -78.04 16.10
N GLU A 725 13.26 -77.43 17.07
CA GLU A 725 12.11 -77.72 17.97
C GLU A 725 11.77 -76.35 18.61
N ALA A 726 10.51 -75.89 18.78
CA ALA A 726 9.60 -76.23 19.88
C ALA A 726 8.22 -75.56 19.66
N THR A 727 7.16 -76.27 20.03
CA THR A 727 5.71 -75.92 20.01
C THR A 727 5.17 -75.76 21.45
N PRO A 728 3.86 -75.60 21.76
CA PRO A 728 2.66 -75.11 21.01
C PRO A 728 1.88 -73.99 21.79
N VAL A 729 0.98 -73.16 21.22
CA VAL A 729 -0.46 -73.32 20.85
C VAL A 729 -1.31 -73.98 21.96
N THR A 730 -2.48 -73.49 22.37
CA THR A 730 -3.85 -73.70 21.81
C THR A 730 -4.86 -73.07 22.83
N VAL A 731 -6.16 -72.76 22.63
CA VAL A 731 -7.30 -73.57 22.15
C VAL A 731 -8.51 -72.66 21.87
N THR A 732 -9.27 -73.11 20.87
CA THR A 732 -10.61 -72.76 20.37
C THR A 732 -11.79 -72.91 21.36
N ARG A 733 -12.90 -72.25 21.03
CA ARG A 733 -14.23 -72.35 21.65
C ARG A 733 -15.02 -73.55 21.08
N LEU A 734 -15.86 -74.18 21.90
CA LEU A 734 -16.70 -75.35 21.59
C LEU A 734 -18.20 -75.00 21.48
N LYS A 735 -18.90 -75.77 20.63
CA LYS A 735 -20.34 -76.16 20.59
C LYS A 735 -21.38 -75.09 20.20
N SER A 736 -22.12 -75.19 19.09
CA SER A 736 -23.06 -76.21 18.53
C SER A 736 -24.50 -76.08 19.04
N ASP A 737 -25.35 -75.54 18.15
CA ASP A 737 -26.76 -75.83 17.80
C ASP A 737 -27.77 -76.21 18.90
N ASP A 738 -28.89 -75.47 19.03
CA ASP A 738 -30.17 -75.84 18.37
C ASP A 738 -31.31 -74.80 18.59
N GLU A 739 -32.19 -74.74 17.59
CA GLU A 739 -33.58 -74.19 17.46
C GLU A 739 -34.15 -72.99 18.27
N GLY A 740 -34.85 -72.11 17.54
CA GLY A 740 -36.09 -71.45 18.03
C GLY A 740 -36.13 -69.91 17.98
N HIS A 741 -36.69 -69.33 16.91
CA HIS A 741 -37.41 -68.03 16.97
C HIS A 741 -38.87 -68.29 17.42
N PRO A 742 -39.69 -67.31 17.91
CA PRO A 742 -39.67 -65.88 17.55
C PRO A 742 -40.07 -64.86 18.67
N ASN A 743 -40.26 -63.60 18.24
CA ASN A 743 -40.99 -62.47 18.84
C ASN A 743 -40.25 -61.55 19.83
N ASP A 744 -40.15 -60.26 19.44
CA ASP A 744 -40.85 -59.07 20.02
C ASP A 744 -40.11 -58.58 21.28
N ASP A 745 -39.91 -57.31 21.58
CA ASP A 745 -40.46 -56.05 21.12
C ASP A 745 -39.51 -54.95 21.63
N PHE A 746 -39.66 -53.74 21.08
CA PHE A 746 -39.41 -52.43 21.69
C PHE A 746 -38.72 -52.33 23.07
N GLU A 747 -37.57 -51.65 23.11
CA GLU A 747 -37.43 -50.33 23.76
C GLU A 747 -36.19 -49.57 23.23
#